data_AF-A0A833QZP2-F1
#
_entry.id   AF-A0A833QZP2-F1
#
_cell.length_a   1.000
_cell.length_b   1.000
_cell.length_c   1.000
_cell.angle_alpha   90.00
_cell.angle_beta   90.00
_cell.angle_gamma   90.00
#
_symmetry.space_group_name_H-M   'P 1'
#
loop_
_entity.id
_entity.type
_entity.pdbx_description
1 polymer ?
#
loop_
_entity_poly.entity_id
_entity_poly.type
_entity_poly.pdbx_seq_one_letter_code
_entity_poly.pdbx_strand_id
1 'polypeptide(L)'
;MNKKQEEEWHEAQKILIGEDLVAVAQRQLEFLAAVDRQRWLYNSPGLERAIYRYKACWLPLLAKHSENEDMKGPLVVPLDCEWIWHCHRLNPLQYKMDCERVYGRILDCKNVESSVRAGLKKQSEEIWARLYPDEPFELDYNKIAFEKAVDPNAASIGDITYDLVAAVQRQSSFYYQVSRPTTQDPRFLSEALKRYKGFLYLIKRNQEKSIQSFSVPTYDIDIIWHSHQLCPVSYCNDMMSLVGMVLQHDDQDNDRSIGSKMYDGFIETTKQFEETFGLRYWRAAAMYRGKEPTPVTTVPVAFNSVVNGGDALKSCPGVLSLHRASVIQIFLEIVDVKDAPMNELETLYVSFTKNQADMHFSGNGTLSIQSLTGIKSVAGFECEPAGEIALTLISMSNSNSQRVLGTTAIQLNDLTGSDSNLLIDKWFELKSDSNLAPIFLRVAASSTVPVQSPIVLGMVKSEDSFLSSLCGLFSPLCGKDRNANYWTDIVDDCGKVVQSIQMRHANKQKSMVPEFEVVGITAQSEKPFALAVGSGNKWFFNEICNFSGKIEMKENEDCNYLCELKGDHVIKLYLGKRMEYEAKCCKMHSEDSSFVTAVQFSNNHPYGKAIALLDMESKILKVNSEWFVLPWITLSSIIMNKLGREINTHASKKQTVTKDTGNNFNKTGRMWFQVLAGKSDNCSDYSIIDGLVCYVGCYDSLSCKSGNHIPTV
;
A
#
# COMPACT_ATOMS: atom_id res chain seq x y z
N MET A 1 -6.19 31.19 -3.28
CA MET A 1 -7.11 31.28 -4.43
C MET A 1 -7.26 32.74 -4.82
N ASN A 2 -7.73 33.06 -6.02
CA ASN A 2 -8.21 34.41 -6.31
C ASN A 2 -9.72 34.51 -5.97
N LYS A 3 -10.26 35.73 -5.89
CA LYS A 3 -11.67 35.95 -5.49
C LYS A 3 -12.67 35.15 -6.33
N LYS A 4 -12.46 35.08 -7.66
CA LYS A 4 -13.33 34.31 -8.56
C LYS A 4 -13.27 32.81 -8.26
N GLN A 5 -12.08 32.27 -8.02
CA GLN A 5 -11.88 30.87 -7.66
C GLN A 5 -12.54 30.53 -6.31
N GLU A 6 -12.50 31.46 -5.35
CA GLU A 6 -13.19 31.32 -4.06
C GLU A 6 -14.71 31.29 -4.22
N GLU A 7 -15.25 32.18 -5.05
CA GLU A 7 -16.67 32.21 -5.40
C GLU A 7 -17.11 30.90 -6.08
N GLU A 8 -16.38 30.44 -7.11
CA GLU A 8 -16.69 29.18 -7.82
C GLU A 8 -16.62 27.97 -6.86
N TRP A 9 -15.64 27.93 -5.95
CA TRP A 9 -15.56 26.88 -4.92
C TRP A 9 -16.73 26.94 -3.94
N HIS A 10 -17.11 28.13 -3.48
CA HIS A 10 -18.27 28.31 -2.61
C HIS A 10 -19.58 27.90 -3.29
N GLU A 11 -19.77 28.21 -4.57
CA GLU A 11 -20.93 27.75 -5.34
C GLU A 11 -20.94 26.22 -5.46
N ALA A 12 -19.79 25.58 -5.71
CA ALA A 12 -19.69 24.12 -5.73
C ALA A 12 -20.13 23.49 -4.39
N GLN A 13 -19.76 24.10 -3.26
CA GLN A 13 -20.13 23.57 -1.95
C GLN A 13 -21.65 23.64 -1.65
N LYS A 14 -22.40 24.49 -2.36
CA LYS A 14 -23.87 24.59 -2.25
C LYS A 14 -24.61 23.45 -2.91
N ILE A 15 -23.93 22.58 -3.68
CA ILE A 15 -24.55 21.38 -4.24
C ILE A 15 -25.16 20.56 -3.10
N LEU A 16 -26.48 20.35 -3.21
CA LEU A 16 -27.26 19.54 -2.30
C LEU A 16 -27.09 18.08 -2.68
N ILE A 17 -26.90 17.24 -1.66
CA ILE A 17 -26.80 15.80 -1.79
C ILE A 17 -27.76 15.22 -0.76
N GLY A 18 -28.63 14.30 -1.18
CA GLY A 18 -29.72 13.76 -0.35
C GLY A 18 -29.26 12.83 0.77
N GLU A 19 -28.01 12.35 0.72
CA GLU A 19 -27.46 11.33 1.62
C GLU A 19 -26.20 11.81 2.35
N ASP A 20 -25.96 11.27 3.55
CA ASP A 20 -24.69 11.43 4.26
C ASP A 20 -23.62 10.52 3.63
N LEU A 21 -22.98 11.02 2.57
CA LEU A 21 -21.99 10.26 1.82
C LEU A 21 -20.73 9.91 2.61
N VAL A 22 -20.39 10.64 3.67
CA VAL A 22 -19.23 10.28 4.51
C VAL A 22 -19.54 9.01 5.29
N ALA A 23 -20.74 8.94 5.88
CA ALA A 23 -21.19 7.74 6.58
C ALA A 23 -21.41 6.56 5.61
N VAL A 24 -21.90 6.80 4.39
CA VAL A 24 -22.02 5.77 3.35
C VAL A 24 -20.64 5.26 2.92
N ALA A 25 -19.66 6.14 2.71
CA ALA A 25 -18.29 5.76 2.34
C ALA A 25 -17.59 4.91 3.41
N GLN A 26 -17.77 5.26 4.69
CA GLN A 26 -17.24 4.44 5.77
C GLN A 26 -17.86 3.04 5.79
N ARG A 27 -19.19 2.94 5.56
CA ARG A 27 -19.87 1.64 5.39
C ARG A 27 -19.34 0.87 4.19
N GLN A 28 -19.16 1.55 3.06
CA GLN A 28 -18.65 0.97 1.83
C GLN A 28 -17.24 0.40 2.03
N LEU A 29 -16.35 1.13 2.69
CA LEU A 29 -14.97 0.66 2.94
C LEU A 29 -14.93 -0.61 3.80
N GLU A 30 -15.78 -0.71 4.82
CA GLU A 30 -15.91 -1.93 5.64
C GLU A 30 -16.48 -3.10 4.84
N PHE A 31 -17.49 -2.83 4.01
CA PHE A 31 -18.06 -3.80 3.10
C PHE A 31 -17.03 -4.33 2.11
N LEU A 32 -16.31 -3.44 1.42
CA LEU A 32 -15.23 -3.81 0.49
C LEU A 32 -14.14 -4.61 1.19
N ALA A 33 -13.78 -4.26 2.42
CA ALA A 33 -12.84 -5.05 3.22
C ALA A 33 -13.36 -6.46 3.52
N ALA A 34 -14.66 -6.64 3.70
CA ALA A 34 -15.28 -7.96 3.92
C ALA A 34 -15.31 -8.80 2.64
N VAL A 35 -15.64 -8.20 1.50
CA VAL A 35 -15.57 -8.87 0.19
C VAL A 35 -14.13 -9.24 -0.15
N ASP A 36 -13.16 -8.39 0.14
CA ASP A 36 -11.73 -8.68 -0.12
C ASP A 36 -11.19 -9.84 0.73
N ARG A 37 -11.82 -10.15 1.87
CA ARG A 37 -11.55 -11.38 2.64
C ARG A 37 -12.12 -12.63 1.98
N GLN A 38 -13.00 -12.49 1.00
CA GLN A 38 -13.69 -13.55 0.28
C GLN A 38 -13.42 -13.47 -1.24
N ARG A 39 -12.15 -13.28 -1.65
CA ARG A 39 -11.75 -13.13 -3.07
C ARG A 39 -12.19 -14.26 -4.01
N TRP A 40 -12.64 -15.39 -3.48
CA TRP A 40 -13.30 -16.44 -4.27
C TRP A 40 -14.61 -15.97 -4.91
N LEU A 41 -15.18 -14.84 -4.47
CA LEU A 41 -16.29 -14.13 -5.11
C LEU A 41 -15.88 -13.33 -6.35
N TYR A 42 -14.59 -13.11 -6.60
CA TYR A 42 -14.12 -12.39 -7.78
C TYR A 42 -14.10 -13.26 -9.04
N ASN A 43 -14.08 -14.58 -8.90
CA ASN A 43 -13.92 -15.51 -10.01
C ASN A 43 -14.85 -16.73 -9.88
N SER A 44 -15.00 -17.47 -10.97
CA SER A 44 -15.72 -18.75 -10.98
C SER A 44 -15.03 -19.78 -10.05
N PRO A 45 -15.77 -20.67 -9.36
CA PRO A 45 -17.23 -20.85 -9.41
C PRO A 45 -18.03 -19.92 -8.48
N GLY A 46 -17.38 -19.23 -7.54
CA GLY A 46 -18.05 -18.40 -6.54
C GLY A 46 -18.85 -17.26 -7.12
N LEU A 47 -18.27 -16.55 -8.09
CA LEU A 47 -18.91 -15.44 -8.79
C LEU A 47 -20.20 -15.86 -9.50
N GLU A 48 -20.19 -17.00 -10.19
CA GLU A 48 -21.38 -17.50 -10.92
C GLU A 48 -22.52 -17.83 -9.95
N ARG A 49 -22.20 -18.46 -8.81
CA ARG A 49 -23.16 -18.77 -7.76
C ARG A 49 -23.75 -17.51 -7.13
N ALA A 50 -22.92 -16.49 -6.88
CA ALA A 50 -23.34 -15.19 -6.35
C ALA A 50 -24.27 -14.46 -7.33
N ILE A 51 -23.95 -14.46 -8.63
CA ILE A 51 -24.79 -13.87 -9.68
C ILE A 51 -26.14 -14.57 -9.76
N TYR A 52 -26.14 -15.91 -9.71
CA TYR A 52 -27.37 -16.69 -9.68
C TYR A 52 -28.26 -16.31 -8.48
N ARG A 53 -27.71 -16.32 -7.26
CA ARG A 53 -28.46 -15.98 -6.04
C ARG A 53 -28.94 -14.53 -6.06
N TYR A 54 -28.12 -13.62 -6.59
CA TYR A 54 -28.51 -12.22 -6.77
C TYR A 54 -29.74 -12.06 -7.67
N LYS A 55 -29.75 -12.70 -8.85
CA LYS A 55 -30.86 -12.62 -9.82
C LYS A 55 -32.11 -13.38 -9.35
N ALA A 56 -31.94 -14.62 -8.89
CA ALA A 56 -33.05 -15.52 -8.59
C ALA A 56 -33.67 -15.32 -7.19
N CYS A 57 -32.85 -14.88 -6.22
CA CYS A 57 -33.26 -14.79 -4.82
C CYS A 57 -33.31 -13.33 -4.34
N TRP A 58 -32.18 -12.63 -4.38
CA TRP A 58 -32.06 -11.32 -3.74
C TRP A 58 -32.93 -10.23 -4.40
N LEU A 59 -32.81 -10.02 -5.72
CA LEU A 59 -33.58 -8.97 -6.39
C LEU A 59 -35.11 -9.14 -6.28
N PRO A 60 -35.69 -10.34 -6.49
CA PRO A 60 -37.12 -10.55 -6.27
C PRO A 60 -37.56 -10.33 -4.82
N LEU A 61 -36.73 -10.71 -3.84
CA LEU A 61 -36.99 -10.46 -2.42
C LEU A 61 -36.97 -8.96 -2.11
N LEU A 62 -35.96 -8.24 -2.60
CA LEU A 62 -35.84 -6.79 -2.43
C LEU A 62 -37.02 -6.05 -3.06
N ALA A 63 -37.47 -6.47 -4.25
CA ALA A 63 -38.65 -5.91 -4.89
C ALA A 63 -39.90 -6.07 -4.01
N LYS A 64 -40.19 -7.29 -3.54
CA LYS A 64 -41.34 -7.56 -2.65
C LYS A 64 -41.28 -6.79 -1.33
N HIS A 65 -40.08 -6.64 -0.76
CA HIS A 65 -39.89 -5.86 0.47
C HIS A 65 -40.14 -4.37 0.23
N SER A 66 -39.64 -3.83 -0.88
CA SER A 66 -39.83 -2.42 -1.26
C SER A 66 -41.30 -2.04 -1.55
N GLU A 67 -42.17 -3.02 -1.84
CA GLU A 67 -43.61 -2.83 -2.02
C GLU A 67 -44.40 -2.78 -0.71
N ASN A 68 -43.87 -3.39 0.37
CA ASN A 68 -44.60 -3.59 1.63
C ASN A 68 -43.86 -2.87 2.77
N GLU A 69 -44.14 -1.56 2.92
CA GLU A 69 -43.58 -0.73 4.00
C GLU A 69 -43.93 -1.24 5.43
N ASP A 70 -44.94 -2.11 5.55
CA ASP A 70 -45.37 -2.74 6.81
C ASP A 70 -44.44 -3.89 7.32
N MET A 71 -43.43 -4.28 6.55
CA MET A 71 -42.42 -5.26 6.98
C MET A 71 -41.58 -4.66 8.12
N LYS A 72 -41.70 -5.22 9.34
CA LYS A 72 -40.98 -4.73 10.52
C LYS A 72 -39.47 -4.97 10.40
N GLY A 73 -38.69 -3.92 10.24
CA GLY A 73 -37.22 -3.93 10.38
C GLY A 73 -36.46 -4.05 9.05
N PRO A 74 -35.16 -3.67 9.04
CA PRO A 74 -34.35 -3.66 7.82
C PRO A 74 -34.06 -5.08 7.33
N LEU A 75 -34.08 -5.28 6.01
CA LEU A 75 -33.65 -6.50 5.37
C LEU A 75 -32.11 -6.56 5.33
N VAL A 76 -31.53 -7.69 5.72
CA VAL A 76 -30.08 -7.90 5.68
C VAL A 76 -29.74 -8.69 4.42
N VAL A 77 -28.81 -8.16 3.63
CA VAL A 77 -28.36 -8.79 2.38
C VAL A 77 -27.21 -9.78 2.63
N PRO A 78 -27.28 -11.02 2.10
CA PRO A 78 -26.12 -11.94 2.07
C PRO A 78 -24.90 -11.30 1.40
N LEU A 79 -23.70 -11.54 1.93
CA LEU A 79 -22.48 -10.85 1.48
C LEU A 79 -22.20 -11.00 -0.03
N ASP A 80 -22.42 -12.19 -0.58
CA ASP A 80 -22.21 -12.49 -2.00
C ASP A 80 -23.23 -11.77 -2.90
N CYS A 81 -24.51 -11.74 -2.49
CA CYS A 81 -25.56 -11.01 -3.18
C CYS A 81 -25.32 -9.49 -3.09
N GLU A 82 -24.85 -9.00 -1.95
CA GLU A 82 -24.50 -7.60 -1.74
C GLU A 82 -23.35 -7.18 -2.67
N TRP A 83 -22.36 -8.05 -2.89
CA TRP A 83 -21.27 -7.80 -3.82
C TRP A 83 -21.75 -7.63 -5.27
N ILE A 84 -22.60 -8.52 -5.76
CA ILE A 84 -23.14 -8.38 -7.11
C ILE A 84 -24.04 -7.15 -7.21
N TRP A 85 -24.84 -6.87 -6.18
CA TRP A 85 -25.69 -5.69 -6.12
C TRP A 85 -24.89 -4.38 -6.07
N HIS A 86 -23.76 -4.37 -5.37
CA HIS A 86 -22.81 -3.26 -5.33
C HIS A 86 -22.29 -2.98 -6.75
N CYS A 87 -21.71 -3.98 -7.43
CA CYS A 87 -21.19 -3.83 -8.78
C CYS A 87 -22.25 -3.39 -9.80
N HIS A 88 -23.48 -3.90 -9.68
CA HIS A 88 -24.57 -3.50 -10.57
C HIS A 88 -24.94 -2.01 -10.39
N ARG A 89 -25.03 -1.53 -9.15
CA ARG A 89 -25.38 -0.13 -8.83
C ARG A 89 -24.33 0.89 -9.26
N LEU A 90 -23.06 0.49 -9.36
CA LEU A 90 -21.99 1.36 -9.85
C LEU A 90 -22.14 1.71 -11.34
N ASN A 91 -23.03 1.03 -12.08
CA ASN A 91 -23.56 1.56 -13.33
C ASN A 91 -25.01 2.04 -13.14
N PRO A 92 -25.22 3.28 -12.66
CA PRO A 92 -26.53 3.76 -12.23
C PRO A 92 -27.56 3.78 -13.36
N LEU A 93 -27.14 4.03 -14.61
CA LEU A 93 -28.04 4.03 -15.76
C LEU A 93 -28.53 2.62 -16.07
N GLN A 94 -27.62 1.65 -16.17
CA GLN A 94 -27.99 0.27 -16.45
C GLN A 94 -28.79 -0.34 -15.30
N TYR A 95 -28.40 -0.07 -14.05
CA TYR A 95 -29.14 -0.52 -12.87
C TYR A 95 -30.58 -0.03 -12.88
N LYS A 96 -30.78 1.27 -13.17
CA LYS A 96 -32.11 1.85 -13.33
C LYS A 96 -32.90 1.15 -14.43
N MET A 97 -32.33 1.01 -15.63
CA MET A 97 -33.00 0.38 -16.77
C MET A 97 -33.39 -1.07 -16.48
N ASP A 98 -32.50 -1.83 -15.84
CA ASP A 98 -32.74 -3.24 -15.49
C ASP A 98 -33.84 -3.37 -14.42
N CYS A 99 -33.81 -2.52 -13.38
CA CYS A 99 -34.83 -2.53 -12.35
C CYS A 99 -36.21 -2.07 -12.87
N GLU A 100 -36.26 -1.00 -13.67
CA GLU A 100 -37.51 -0.52 -14.28
C GLU A 100 -38.11 -1.54 -15.24
N ARG A 101 -37.28 -2.21 -16.04
CA ARG A 101 -37.73 -3.24 -16.99
C ARG A 101 -38.27 -4.49 -16.30
N VAL A 102 -37.63 -4.94 -15.22
CA VAL A 102 -37.99 -6.20 -14.55
C VAL A 102 -39.03 -5.99 -13.45
N TYR A 103 -38.93 -4.91 -12.68
CA TYR A 103 -39.72 -4.65 -11.46
C TYR A 103 -40.59 -3.38 -11.55
N GLY A 104 -40.55 -2.65 -12.66
CA GLY A 104 -41.36 -1.44 -12.88
C GLY A 104 -40.88 -0.20 -12.12
N ARG A 105 -39.78 -0.28 -11.37
CA ARG A 105 -39.22 0.82 -10.56
C ARG A 105 -37.74 0.58 -10.25
N ILE A 106 -37.05 1.62 -9.82
CA ILE A 106 -35.71 1.49 -9.23
C ILE A 106 -35.83 0.85 -7.84
N LEU A 107 -35.05 -0.20 -7.59
CA LEU A 107 -34.96 -0.81 -6.25
C LEU A 107 -33.94 -0.02 -5.43
N ASP A 108 -34.38 0.58 -4.33
CA ASP A 108 -33.55 1.45 -3.49
C ASP A 108 -32.84 0.66 -2.38
N CYS A 109 -31.90 1.31 -1.69
CA CYS A 109 -31.21 0.73 -0.53
C CYS A 109 -31.87 1.09 0.82
N LYS A 110 -33.05 1.71 0.81
CA LYS A 110 -33.80 2.07 2.02
C LYS A 110 -34.20 0.82 2.80
N ASN A 111 -34.03 0.85 4.12
CA ASN A 111 -34.29 -0.27 5.02
C ASN A 111 -33.54 -1.56 4.62
N VAL A 112 -32.37 -1.44 3.99
CA VAL A 112 -31.47 -2.57 3.71
C VAL A 112 -30.15 -2.36 4.43
N GLU A 113 -29.69 -3.39 5.15
CA GLU A 113 -28.43 -3.38 5.88
C GLU A 113 -27.44 -4.41 5.34
N SER A 114 -26.15 -4.05 5.36
CA SER A 114 -25.07 -4.98 5.05
C SER A 114 -24.94 -6.05 6.13
N SER A 115 -24.74 -7.29 5.71
CA SER A 115 -24.41 -8.41 6.60
C SER A 115 -23.12 -8.21 7.40
N VAL A 116 -22.27 -7.24 7.03
CA VAL A 116 -21.04 -6.90 7.75
C VAL A 116 -21.31 -6.20 9.08
N ARG A 117 -22.40 -5.40 9.16
CA ARG A 117 -22.75 -4.60 10.35
C ARG A 117 -24.02 -5.06 11.07
N ALA A 118 -24.87 -5.84 10.40
CA ALA A 118 -26.16 -6.23 10.94
C ALA A 118 -26.02 -7.01 12.25
N GLY A 119 -26.45 -6.40 13.37
CA GLY A 119 -26.56 -7.07 14.67
C GLY A 119 -27.72 -8.08 14.75
N LEU A 120 -28.70 -7.98 13.82
CA LEU A 120 -29.90 -8.80 13.77
C LEU A 120 -30.08 -9.45 12.37
N LYS A 121 -29.22 -10.41 12.01
CA LYS A 121 -29.38 -11.20 10.77
C LYS A 121 -30.57 -12.16 10.79
N LYS A 122 -30.94 -12.61 11.99
CA LYS A 122 -31.86 -13.74 12.22
C LYS A 122 -33.18 -13.62 11.46
N GLN A 123 -33.79 -12.43 11.44
CA GLN A 123 -35.06 -12.24 10.72
C GLN A 123 -34.91 -12.42 9.20
N SER A 124 -33.83 -11.90 8.62
CA SER A 124 -33.57 -12.03 7.19
C SER A 124 -33.20 -13.46 6.83
N GLU A 125 -32.46 -14.16 7.70
CA GLU A 125 -32.16 -15.59 7.59
C GLU A 125 -33.44 -16.44 7.63
N GLU A 126 -34.40 -16.14 8.52
CA GLU A 126 -35.69 -16.83 8.61
C GLU A 126 -36.55 -16.60 7.37
N ILE A 127 -36.61 -15.36 6.87
CA ILE A 127 -37.30 -15.04 5.61
C ILE A 127 -36.65 -15.78 4.45
N TRP A 128 -35.32 -15.76 4.37
CA TRP A 128 -34.55 -16.43 3.34
C TRP A 128 -34.78 -17.95 3.35
N ALA A 129 -34.64 -18.61 4.51
CA ALA A 129 -34.86 -20.04 4.65
C ALA A 129 -36.30 -20.46 4.31
N ARG A 130 -37.28 -19.59 4.54
CA ARG A 130 -38.68 -19.84 4.17
C ARG A 130 -38.91 -19.74 2.65
N LEU A 131 -38.28 -18.77 1.98
CA LEU A 131 -38.49 -18.52 0.55
C LEU A 131 -37.60 -19.39 -0.33
N TYR A 132 -36.40 -19.72 0.15
CA TYR A 132 -35.35 -20.43 -0.57
C TYR A 132 -34.77 -21.54 0.32
N PRO A 133 -35.55 -22.60 0.63
CA PRO A 133 -35.16 -23.62 1.61
C PRO A 133 -33.90 -24.42 1.21
N ASP A 134 -33.63 -24.52 -0.10
CA ASP A 134 -32.46 -25.22 -0.64
C ASP A 134 -31.21 -24.31 -0.76
N GLU A 135 -31.36 -23.01 -0.50
CA GLU A 135 -30.30 -22.02 -0.62
C GLU A 135 -29.89 -21.51 0.77
N PRO A 136 -28.68 -21.79 1.26
CA PRO A 136 -28.23 -21.25 2.54
C PRO A 136 -28.11 -19.72 2.47
N PHE A 137 -28.24 -19.03 3.60
CA PHE A 137 -28.08 -17.57 3.66
C PHE A 137 -26.61 -17.16 3.44
N GLU A 138 -25.67 -17.78 4.16
CA GLU A 138 -24.22 -17.59 3.97
C GLU A 138 -23.63 -18.74 3.14
N LEU A 139 -22.73 -18.40 2.22
CA LEU A 139 -22.03 -19.37 1.38
C LEU A 139 -20.75 -19.90 2.05
N ASP A 140 -20.45 -21.16 1.79
CA ASP A 140 -19.20 -21.81 2.21
C ASP A 140 -18.39 -22.19 0.97
N TYR A 141 -17.20 -21.58 0.83
CA TYR A 141 -16.28 -21.86 -0.27
C TYR A 141 -16.00 -23.37 -0.42
N ASN A 142 -15.84 -24.10 0.68
CA ASN A 142 -15.50 -25.52 0.62
C ASN A 142 -16.62 -26.37 0.02
N LYS A 143 -17.88 -25.92 0.07
CA LYS A 143 -18.99 -26.61 -0.59
C LYS A 143 -19.04 -26.27 -2.07
N ILE A 144 -18.95 -24.98 -2.38
CA ILE A 144 -19.03 -24.45 -3.75
C ILE A 144 -17.88 -24.96 -4.62
N ALA A 145 -16.67 -25.08 -4.07
CA ALA A 145 -15.49 -25.53 -4.81
C ALA A 145 -15.66 -26.95 -5.41
N PHE A 146 -16.57 -27.78 -4.88
CA PHE A 146 -16.87 -29.12 -5.39
C PHE A 146 -18.25 -29.22 -6.05
N GLU A 147 -19.02 -28.15 -6.10
CA GLU A 147 -20.30 -28.09 -6.81
C GLU A 147 -20.06 -27.98 -8.32
N LYS A 148 -20.99 -28.52 -9.12
CA LYS A 148 -20.96 -28.32 -10.58
C LYS A 148 -21.23 -26.85 -10.87
N ALA A 149 -20.50 -26.29 -11.85
CA ALA A 149 -20.71 -24.94 -12.34
C ALA A 149 -22.21 -24.71 -12.63
N VAL A 150 -22.77 -23.70 -11.98
CA VAL A 150 -24.16 -23.29 -12.18
C VAL A 150 -24.16 -22.29 -13.33
N ASP A 151 -24.97 -22.51 -14.36
CA ASP A 151 -25.13 -21.52 -15.41
C ASP A 151 -25.75 -20.23 -14.82
N PRO A 152 -25.02 -19.10 -14.79
CA PRO A 152 -25.52 -17.84 -14.24
C PRO A 152 -26.72 -17.28 -15.03
N ASN A 153 -26.98 -17.80 -16.24
CA ASN A 153 -28.13 -17.46 -17.08
C ASN A 153 -29.32 -18.43 -16.92
N ALA A 154 -29.18 -19.53 -16.17
CA ALA A 154 -30.27 -20.49 -15.97
C ALA A 154 -31.42 -19.92 -15.09
N ALA A 155 -31.17 -18.83 -14.34
CA ALA A 155 -32.20 -18.08 -13.65
C ALA A 155 -32.99 -17.20 -14.64
N SER A 156 -34.01 -17.77 -15.29
CA SER A 156 -34.91 -17.07 -16.21
C SER A 156 -35.91 -16.12 -15.53
N ILE A 157 -35.51 -15.46 -14.43
CA ILE A 157 -36.32 -14.45 -13.74
C ILE A 157 -35.71 -13.08 -14.01
N GLY A 158 -36.24 -12.39 -15.03
CA GLY A 158 -35.98 -10.98 -15.30
C GLY A 158 -34.61 -10.72 -15.93
N ASP A 159 -34.62 -10.33 -17.20
CA ASP A 159 -33.49 -10.29 -18.12
C ASP A 159 -32.45 -9.19 -17.78
N ILE A 160 -31.82 -9.21 -16.61
CA ILE A 160 -30.71 -8.30 -16.26
C ILE A 160 -29.65 -8.37 -17.39
N THR A 161 -29.53 -7.28 -18.17
CA THR A 161 -28.68 -7.26 -19.38
C THR A 161 -27.26 -6.83 -19.09
N TYR A 162 -27.01 -6.26 -17.92
CA TYR A 162 -25.67 -5.86 -17.54
C TYR A 162 -24.74 -7.07 -17.38
N ASP A 163 -23.54 -6.97 -17.94
CA ASP A 163 -22.49 -7.97 -17.73
C ASP A 163 -21.92 -7.85 -16.32
N LEU A 164 -22.54 -8.58 -15.40
CA LEU A 164 -22.17 -8.63 -13.98
C LEU A 164 -20.80 -9.27 -13.76
N VAL A 165 -20.35 -10.18 -14.64
CA VAL A 165 -19.02 -10.78 -14.55
C VAL A 165 -17.98 -9.70 -14.84
N ALA A 166 -18.13 -8.98 -15.95
CA ALA A 166 -17.24 -7.89 -16.29
C ALA A 166 -17.28 -6.76 -15.24
N ALA A 167 -18.46 -6.46 -14.67
CA ALA A 167 -18.58 -5.49 -13.59
C ALA A 167 -17.78 -5.87 -12.34
N VAL A 168 -17.85 -7.13 -11.90
CA VAL A 168 -17.04 -7.61 -10.78
C VAL A 168 -15.54 -7.53 -11.09
N GLN A 169 -15.12 -7.88 -12.30
CA GLN A 169 -13.71 -7.80 -12.69
C GLN A 169 -13.17 -6.37 -12.61
N ARG A 170 -13.92 -5.38 -13.12
CA ARG A 170 -13.53 -3.96 -13.04
C ARG A 170 -13.38 -3.47 -11.60
N GLN A 171 -14.27 -3.92 -10.71
CA GLN A 171 -14.32 -3.44 -9.33
C GLN A 171 -13.43 -4.23 -8.34
N SER A 172 -12.93 -5.40 -8.73
CA SER A 172 -12.15 -6.31 -7.88
C SER A 172 -10.89 -5.67 -7.26
N SER A 173 -10.23 -4.77 -8.00
CA SER A 173 -9.00 -4.11 -7.54
C SER A 173 -9.23 -2.76 -6.86
N PHE A 174 -10.47 -2.27 -6.84
CA PHE A 174 -10.79 -0.93 -6.34
C PHE A 174 -10.46 -0.79 -4.86
N TYR A 175 -10.78 -1.81 -4.04
CA TYR A 175 -10.47 -1.79 -2.61
C TYR A 175 -8.96 -1.60 -2.34
N TYR A 176 -8.08 -2.18 -3.14
CA TYR A 176 -6.64 -1.96 -2.98
C TYR A 176 -6.24 -0.47 -3.11
N GLN A 177 -6.92 0.27 -3.98
CA GLN A 177 -6.67 1.69 -4.20
C GLN A 177 -7.14 2.55 -3.01
N VAL A 178 -8.25 2.17 -2.37
CA VAL A 178 -8.90 2.94 -1.29
C VAL A 178 -8.69 2.36 0.12
N SER A 179 -7.91 1.28 0.29
CA SER A 179 -7.71 0.59 1.58
C SER A 179 -6.59 1.16 2.46
N ARG A 180 -6.03 2.33 2.13
CA ARG A 180 -5.00 2.96 2.97
C ARG A 180 -5.61 3.39 4.32
N PRO A 181 -4.84 3.35 5.43
CA PRO A 181 -5.33 3.84 6.73
C PRO A 181 -5.87 5.27 6.68
N THR A 182 -5.28 6.13 5.84
CA THR A 182 -5.74 7.51 5.61
C THR A 182 -7.19 7.58 5.10
N THR A 183 -7.62 6.64 4.26
CA THR A 183 -8.98 6.65 3.69
C THR A 183 -10.05 6.34 4.75
N GLN A 184 -9.67 5.71 5.87
CA GLN A 184 -10.56 5.45 7.00
C GLN A 184 -10.69 6.65 7.94
N ASP A 185 -9.86 7.69 7.79
CA ASP A 185 -9.90 8.87 8.64
C ASP A 185 -11.10 9.76 8.26
N PRO A 186 -11.98 10.12 9.21
CA PRO A 186 -13.14 10.97 8.94
C PRO A 186 -12.78 12.33 8.32
N ARG A 187 -11.63 12.91 8.67
CA ARG A 187 -11.15 14.19 8.11
C ARG A 187 -10.83 14.02 6.62
N PHE A 188 -10.25 12.89 6.24
CA PHE A 188 -9.96 12.59 4.84
C PHE A 188 -11.24 12.50 4.01
N LEU A 189 -12.23 11.73 4.47
CA LEU A 189 -13.52 11.54 3.80
C LEU A 189 -14.36 12.83 3.75
N SER A 190 -14.34 13.64 4.81
CA SER A 190 -15.02 14.95 4.83
C SER A 190 -14.45 15.89 3.75
N GLU A 191 -13.13 15.95 3.61
CA GLU A 191 -12.51 16.75 2.54
C GLU A 191 -12.72 16.13 1.15
N ALA A 192 -12.77 14.80 1.07
CA ALA A 192 -13.10 14.09 -0.17
C ALA A 192 -14.52 14.46 -0.66
N LEU A 193 -15.49 14.59 0.24
CA LEU A 193 -16.84 15.05 -0.08
C LEU A 193 -16.84 16.47 -0.66
N LYS A 194 -16.07 17.40 -0.09
CA LYS A 194 -15.95 18.77 -0.63
C LYS A 194 -15.37 18.75 -2.05
N ARG A 195 -14.36 17.92 -2.30
CA ARG A 195 -13.74 17.73 -3.61
C ARG A 195 -14.68 17.05 -4.60
N TYR A 196 -15.50 16.10 -4.16
CA TYR A 196 -16.55 15.48 -4.97
C TYR A 196 -17.60 16.51 -5.42
N LYS A 197 -18.03 17.42 -4.54
CA LYS A 197 -18.88 18.55 -4.95
C LYS A 197 -18.21 19.44 -5.98
N GLY A 198 -16.92 19.75 -5.80
CA GLY A 198 -16.11 20.46 -6.81
C GLY A 198 -16.07 19.73 -8.15
N PHE A 199 -15.93 18.41 -8.13
CA PHE A 199 -15.92 17.57 -9.33
C PHE A 199 -17.27 17.57 -10.06
N LEU A 200 -18.38 17.40 -9.33
CA LEU A 200 -19.72 17.52 -9.91
C LEU A 200 -19.99 18.91 -10.49
N TYR A 201 -19.55 19.96 -9.79
CA TYR A 201 -19.63 21.33 -10.28
C TYR A 201 -18.87 21.49 -11.60
N LEU A 202 -17.66 20.92 -11.69
CA LEU A 202 -16.87 20.97 -12.92
C LEU A 202 -17.60 20.30 -14.10
N ILE A 203 -18.17 19.11 -13.89
CA ILE A 203 -18.98 18.42 -14.91
C ILE A 203 -20.14 19.31 -15.37
N LYS A 204 -20.88 19.90 -14.42
CA LYS A 204 -21.98 20.83 -14.73
C LYS A 204 -21.50 22.01 -15.58
N ARG A 205 -20.39 22.64 -15.21
CA ARG A 205 -19.82 23.79 -15.95
C ARG A 205 -19.37 23.41 -17.36
N ASN A 206 -18.82 22.22 -17.54
CA ASN A 206 -18.43 21.73 -18.87
C ASN A 206 -19.65 21.50 -19.75
N GLN A 207 -20.71 20.90 -19.18
CA GLN A 207 -21.99 20.73 -19.88
C GLN A 207 -22.61 22.08 -20.27
N GLU A 208 -22.65 23.06 -19.36
CA GLU A 208 -23.15 24.42 -19.64
C GLU A 208 -22.37 25.13 -20.77
N LYS A 209 -21.08 24.81 -20.90
CA LYS A 209 -20.20 25.35 -21.95
C LYS A 209 -20.15 24.46 -23.21
N SER A 210 -20.92 23.37 -23.26
CA SER A 210 -20.87 22.38 -24.35
C SER A 210 -19.47 21.80 -24.59
N ILE A 211 -18.65 21.67 -23.54
CA ILE A 211 -17.34 21.04 -23.59
C ILE A 211 -17.54 19.53 -23.39
N GLN A 212 -17.19 18.74 -24.39
CA GLN A 212 -17.09 17.28 -24.24
C GLN A 212 -15.76 16.95 -23.57
N SER A 213 -15.81 16.58 -22.29
CA SER A 213 -14.63 16.19 -21.50
C SER A 213 -14.89 14.87 -20.77
N PHE A 214 -13.93 13.96 -20.82
CA PHE A 214 -13.92 12.78 -19.96
C PHE A 214 -13.31 13.14 -18.60
N SER A 215 -14.16 13.39 -17.60
CA SER A 215 -13.72 13.78 -16.27
C SER A 215 -13.30 12.57 -15.44
N VAL A 216 -12.04 12.56 -14.97
CA VAL A 216 -11.46 11.42 -14.24
C VAL A 216 -11.27 11.77 -12.76
N PRO A 217 -11.95 11.07 -11.82
CA PRO A 217 -11.83 11.33 -10.39
C PRO A 217 -10.48 10.87 -9.81
N THR A 218 -9.99 11.55 -8.77
CA THR A 218 -9.01 10.95 -7.84
C THR A 218 -9.71 9.94 -6.93
N TYR A 219 -9.00 9.00 -6.31
CA TYR A 219 -9.62 7.91 -5.55
C TYR A 219 -10.39 8.36 -4.29
N ASP A 220 -10.06 9.52 -3.74
CA ASP A 220 -10.86 10.14 -2.67
C ASP A 220 -12.21 10.64 -3.19
N ILE A 221 -12.23 11.24 -4.38
CA ILE A 221 -13.47 11.64 -5.07
C ILE A 221 -14.25 10.39 -5.49
N ASP A 222 -13.58 9.37 -6.03
CA ASP A 222 -14.20 8.18 -6.59
C ASP A 222 -14.89 7.33 -5.51
N ILE A 223 -14.31 7.17 -4.31
CA ILE A 223 -14.98 6.46 -3.21
C ILE A 223 -16.27 7.16 -2.78
N ILE A 224 -16.30 8.51 -2.75
CA ILE A 224 -17.51 9.28 -2.45
C ILE A 224 -18.52 9.17 -3.59
N TRP A 225 -18.06 9.17 -4.84
CA TRP A 225 -18.94 9.01 -6.00
C TRP A 225 -19.59 7.63 -6.03
N HIS A 226 -18.82 6.56 -5.80
CA HIS A 226 -19.36 5.20 -5.63
C HIS A 226 -20.38 5.18 -4.50
N SER A 227 -20.06 5.77 -3.34
CA SER A 227 -20.98 5.86 -2.21
C SER A 227 -22.30 6.52 -2.59
N HIS A 228 -22.26 7.58 -3.39
CA HIS A 228 -23.46 8.24 -3.88
C HIS A 228 -24.28 7.31 -4.80
N GLN A 229 -23.63 6.61 -5.72
CA GLN A 229 -24.28 5.66 -6.65
C GLN A 229 -24.92 4.46 -5.95
N LEU A 230 -24.40 4.05 -4.80
CA LEU A 230 -25.00 3.00 -3.98
C LEU A 230 -26.36 3.39 -3.37
N CYS A 231 -26.74 4.67 -3.43
CA CYS A 231 -28.05 5.20 -3.09
C CYS A 231 -28.82 5.59 -4.37
N PRO A 232 -29.29 4.61 -5.17
CA PRO A 232 -29.65 4.82 -6.57
C PRO A 232 -30.80 5.82 -6.78
N VAL A 233 -31.78 5.87 -5.87
CA VAL A 233 -32.88 6.85 -5.95
C VAL A 233 -32.38 8.26 -5.63
N SER A 234 -31.59 8.44 -4.57
CA SER A 234 -31.00 9.75 -4.23
C SER A 234 -30.07 10.23 -5.34
N TYR A 235 -29.18 9.35 -5.83
CA TYR A 235 -28.26 9.68 -6.93
C TYR A 235 -28.99 10.13 -8.18
N CYS A 236 -30.05 9.41 -8.59
CA CYS A 236 -30.85 9.80 -9.74
C CYS A 236 -31.47 11.20 -9.52
N ASN A 237 -32.07 11.46 -8.36
CA ASN A 237 -32.69 12.75 -8.07
C ASN A 237 -31.66 13.89 -8.05
N ASP A 238 -30.53 13.68 -7.39
CA ASP A 238 -29.47 14.68 -7.24
C ASP A 238 -28.82 15.01 -8.59
N MET A 239 -28.52 13.99 -9.42
CA MET A 239 -27.94 14.21 -10.75
C MET A 239 -28.95 14.85 -11.72
N MET A 240 -30.22 14.42 -11.69
CA MET A 240 -31.29 15.06 -12.47
C MET A 240 -31.46 16.54 -12.07
N SER A 241 -31.40 16.85 -10.77
CA SER A 241 -31.50 18.24 -10.29
C SER A 241 -30.28 19.07 -10.65
N LEU A 242 -29.09 18.48 -10.67
CA LEU A 242 -27.84 19.22 -10.85
C LEU A 242 -27.48 19.45 -12.33
N VAL A 243 -27.57 18.38 -13.14
CA VAL A 243 -27.09 18.34 -14.53
C VAL A 243 -28.17 17.90 -15.53
N GLY A 244 -29.39 17.58 -15.07
CA GLY A 244 -30.52 17.23 -15.94
C GLY A 244 -30.48 15.81 -16.51
N MET A 245 -29.51 14.99 -16.10
CA MET A 245 -29.37 13.60 -16.52
C MET A 245 -28.73 12.77 -15.41
N VAL A 246 -28.88 11.44 -15.46
CA VAL A 246 -28.13 10.53 -14.57
C VAL A 246 -26.72 10.40 -15.12
N LEU A 247 -25.71 10.83 -14.35
CA LEU A 247 -24.31 10.69 -14.74
C LEU A 247 -23.89 9.22 -14.70
N GLN A 248 -23.32 8.74 -15.81
CA GLN A 248 -22.76 7.40 -15.93
C GLN A 248 -21.36 7.33 -15.26
N HIS A 249 -21.07 6.21 -14.61
CA HIS A 249 -19.70 5.82 -14.26
C HIS A 249 -19.18 4.93 -15.40
N ASP A 250 -18.29 5.44 -16.23
CA ASP A 250 -17.64 4.63 -17.27
C ASP A 250 -16.31 4.11 -16.74
N ASP A 251 -16.35 2.89 -16.19
CA ASP A 251 -15.20 2.19 -15.62
C ASP A 251 -14.56 1.18 -16.61
N GLN A 252 -14.98 1.18 -17.88
CA GLN A 252 -14.58 0.15 -18.85
C GLN A 252 -13.10 0.24 -19.27
N ASP A 253 -12.48 1.41 -19.09
CA ASP A 253 -11.09 1.66 -19.45
C ASP A 253 -10.22 1.88 -18.21
N ASN A 254 -9.24 0.99 -18.04
CA ASN A 254 -8.23 1.04 -16.98
C ASN A 254 -6.82 1.30 -17.54
N ASP A 255 -6.69 1.49 -18.85
CA ASP A 255 -5.41 1.85 -19.44
C ASP A 255 -5.03 3.27 -19.00
N ARG A 256 -3.87 3.36 -18.36
CA ARG A 256 -3.29 4.60 -17.83
C ARG A 256 -2.02 4.98 -18.58
N SER A 257 -1.70 4.28 -19.66
CA SER A 257 -0.53 4.62 -20.48
C SER A 257 -0.65 6.03 -21.07
N ILE A 258 0.49 6.66 -21.32
CA ILE A 258 0.54 8.00 -21.92
C ILE A 258 -0.27 8.02 -23.22
N GLY A 259 -1.22 8.96 -23.33
CA GLY A 259 -2.11 9.12 -24.48
C GLY A 259 -3.33 8.19 -24.47
N SER A 260 -3.55 7.41 -23.41
CA SER A 260 -4.81 6.70 -23.18
C SER A 260 -5.94 7.67 -22.80
N LYS A 261 -7.19 7.25 -22.98
CA LYS A 261 -8.38 8.03 -22.60
C LYS A 261 -8.34 8.43 -21.12
N MET A 262 -7.92 7.51 -20.25
CA MET A 262 -7.82 7.78 -18.81
C MET A 262 -6.72 8.77 -18.47
N TYR A 263 -5.56 8.67 -19.13
CA TYR A 263 -4.44 9.58 -18.96
C TYR A 263 -4.80 11.00 -19.40
N ASP A 264 -5.30 11.17 -20.62
CA ASP A 264 -5.65 12.47 -21.18
C ASP A 264 -6.81 13.12 -20.40
N GLY A 265 -7.83 12.32 -20.05
CA GLY A 265 -8.94 12.77 -19.22
C GLY A 265 -8.51 13.22 -17.82
N PHE A 266 -7.56 12.51 -17.20
CA PHE A 266 -7.01 12.90 -15.90
C PHE A 266 -6.26 14.23 -15.96
N ILE A 267 -5.48 14.45 -17.02
CA ILE A 267 -4.78 15.72 -17.24
C ILE A 267 -5.74 16.87 -17.44
N GLU A 268 -6.72 16.70 -18.31
CA GLU A 268 -7.68 17.76 -18.58
C GLU A 268 -8.50 18.07 -17.33
N THR A 269 -8.93 17.04 -16.58
CA THR A 269 -9.65 17.23 -15.31
C THR A 269 -8.80 17.97 -14.28
N THR A 270 -7.52 17.58 -14.14
CA THR A 270 -6.58 18.22 -13.22
C THR A 270 -6.45 19.71 -13.54
N LYS A 271 -6.22 20.02 -14.82
CA LYS A 271 -6.07 21.39 -15.31
C LYS A 271 -7.32 22.21 -15.01
N GLN A 272 -8.49 21.72 -15.42
CA GLN A 272 -9.73 22.47 -15.24
C GLN A 272 -10.10 22.65 -13.75
N PHE A 273 -9.87 21.65 -12.91
CA PHE A 273 -10.11 21.75 -11.47
C PHE A 273 -9.21 22.82 -10.83
N GLU A 274 -7.92 22.81 -11.18
CA GLU A 274 -6.94 23.77 -10.67
C GLU A 274 -7.19 25.20 -11.20
N GLU A 275 -7.60 25.36 -12.45
CA GLU A 275 -7.97 26.66 -13.01
C GLU A 275 -9.24 27.21 -12.36
N THR A 276 -10.26 26.36 -12.20
CA THR A 276 -11.59 26.76 -11.68
C THR A 276 -11.52 27.10 -10.20
N PHE A 277 -10.84 26.29 -9.39
CA PHE A 277 -10.85 26.43 -7.93
C PHE A 277 -9.53 26.97 -7.37
N GLY A 278 -8.44 26.98 -8.13
CA GLY A 278 -7.13 27.38 -7.60
C GLY A 278 -6.58 26.41 -6.54
N LEU A 279 -7.16 25.22 -6.43
CA LEU A 279 -6.84 24.14 -5.49
C LEU A 279 -6.25 22.95 -6.24
N ARG A 280 -5.28 22.27 -5.62
CA ARG A 280 -4.62 21.11 -6.23
C ARG A 280 -5.56 19.92 -6.40
N TYR A 281 -5.50 19.32 -7.59
CA TYR A 281 -6.29 18.12 -7.86
C TYR A 281 -5.64 16.86 -7.32
N TRP A 282 -4.30 16.78 -7.24
CA TRP A 282 -3.65 15.67 -6.56
C TRP A 282 -3.80 15.78 -5.03
N ARG A 283 -3.78 14.63 -4.33
CA ARG A 283 -3.79 14.56 -2.86
C ARG A 283 -3.09 13.28 -2.39
N ALA A 284 -2.36 13.35 -1.27
CA ALA A 284 -1.74 12.16 -0.69
C ALA A 284 -2.83 11.11 -0.35
N ALA A 285 -2.50 9.82 -0.52
CA ALA A 285 -3.44 8.68 -0.45
C ALA A 285 -4.60 8.65 -1.49
N ALA A 286 -4.81 9.69 -2.30
CA ALA A 286 -5.87 9.72 -3.32
C ALA A 286 -5.39 9.40 -4.74
N MET A 287 -4.07 9.33 -4.95
CA MET A 287 -3.47 9.00 -6.25
C MET A 287 -3.38 7.49 -6.46
N TYR A 288 -3.28 7.07 -7.71
CA TYR A 288 -3.15 5.67 -8.09
C TYR A 288 -2.00 4.98 -7.34
N ARG A 289 -2.31 3.86 -6.68
CA ARG A 289 -1.37 3.11 -5.84
C ARG A 289 -0.46 2.18 -6.66
N GLY A 290 -0.71 2.04 -7.95
CA GLY A 290 -0.15 0.99 -8.80
C GLY A 290 -1.09 -0.21 -8.92
N LYS A 291 -0.66 -1.23 -9.65
CA LYS A 291 -1.40 -2.49 -9.78
C LYS A 291 -1.49 -3.17 -8.41
N GLU A 292 -2.63 -3.80 -8.15
CA GLU A 292 -2.79 -4.63 -6.96
C GLU A 292 -1.78 -5.79 -6.97
N PRO A 293 -1.06 -6.03 -5.86
CA PRO A 293 -0.16 -7.16 -5.74
C PRO A 293 -0.86 -8.50 -5.91
N THR A 294 -0.15 -9.48 -6.45
CA THR A 294 -0.75 -10.80 -6.71
C THR A 294 -0.83 -11.61 -5.40
N PRO A 295 -2.01 -12.13 -5.01
CA PRO A 295 -2.10 -13.04 -3.87
C PRO A 295 -1.20 -14.26 -4.02
N VAL A 296 -0.61 -14.72 -2.93
CA VAL A 296 0.23 -15.93 -2.93
C VAL A 296 -0.57 -17.23 -3.07
N THR A 297 -1.90 -17.15 -3.03
CA THR A 297 -2.81 -18.27 -3.24
C THR A 297 -4.16 -17.79 -3.76
N THR A 298 -4.84 -18.64 -4.52
CA THR A 298 -6.21 -18.41 -5.00
C THR A 298 -7.27 -19.08 -4.12
N VAL A 299 -6.85 -19.96 -3.21
CA VAL A 299 -7.73 -20.72 -2.31
C VAL A 299 -7.66 -20.13 -0.91
N PRO A 300 -8.79 -19.80 -0.27
CA PRO A 300 -8.78 -19.28 1.09
C PRO A 300 -8.21 -20.33 2.06
N VAL A 301 -7.22 -19.94 2.85
CA VAL A 301 -6.65 -20.81 3.88
C VAL A 301 -7.55 -20.74 5.13
N ALA A 302 -8.28 -21.82 5.41
CA ALA A 302 -9.09 -21.92 6.62
C ALA A 302 -8.22 -21.92 7.88
N PHE A 303 -8.57 -21.07 8.85
CA PHE A 303 -7.88 -20.99 10.13
C PHE A 303 -8.81 -21.52 11.22
N ASN A 304 -8.67 -22.81 11.55
CA ASN A 304 -9.38 -23.42 12.68
C ASN A 304 -8.69 -22.97 13.96
N SER A 305 -9.30 -22.07 14.71
CA SER A 305 -8.79 -21.64 16.01
C SER A 305 -8.67 -22.85 16.96
N VAL A 306 -7.45 -23.25 17.27
CA VAL A 306 -7.15 -23.99 18.50
C VAL A 306 -6.35 -23.07 19.41
N VAL A 307 -6.83 -21.84 19.63
CA VAL A 307 -6.60 -21.06 20.86
C VAL A 307 -7.78 -20.10 20.99
N ASN A 308 -8.45 -20.12 22.14
CA ASN A 308 -9.54 -19.22 22.47
C ASN A 308 -9.14 -17.76 22.23
N GLY A 309 -10.02 -17.01 21.57
CA GLY A 309 -10.05 -15.56 21.70
C GLY A 309 -10.35 -15.22 23.16
N GLY A 310 -9.32 -14.78 23.87
CA GLY A 310 -9.41 -14.43 25.28
C GLY A 310 -8.03 -14.43 25.92
N ASP A 311 -7.66 -13.27 26.42
CA ASP A 311 -6.50 -12.97 27.25
C ASP A 311 -5.16 -12.79 26.54
N ALA A 312 -4.80 -11.51 26.45
CA ALA A 312 -3.46 -10.95 26.56
C ALA A 312 -2.32 -11.83 26.02
N LEU A 313 -1.72 -11.38 24.91
CA LEU A 313 -0.29 -11.59 24.69
C LEU A 313 0.38 -11.35 26.05
N LYS A 314 0.85 -12.39 26.72
CA LYS A 314 1.85 -12.20 27.76
C LYS A 314 3.03 -11.63 27.00
N SER A 315 3.12 -10.30 26.94
CA SER A 315 4.33 -9.63 26.56
C SER A 315 5.38 -10.16 27.52
N CYS A 316 6.25 -11.05 27.04
CA CYS A 316 7.48 -11.31 27.76
C CYS A 316 8.16 -9.95 27.92
N PRO A 317 8.45 -9.51 29.16
CA PRO A 317 9.12 -8.24 29.36
C PRO A 317 10.51 -8.31 28.73
N GLY A 318 10.76 -7.45 27.74
CA GLY A 318 12.08 -6.91 27.41
C GLY A 318 13.16 -7.89 26.98
N VAL A 319 13.06 -8.48 25.78
CA VAL A 319 14.26 -9.00 25.10
C VAL A 319 14.75 -8.04 24.01
N LEU A 320 13.83 -7.39 23.27
CA LEU A 320 14.13 -6.33 22.30
C LEU A 320 13.05 -5.25 22.37
N SER A 321 13.32 -4.10 22.98
CA SER A 321 12.45 -2.92 22.89
C SER A 321 12.87 -2.10 21.67
N LEU A 322 12.26 -2.36 20.52
CA LEU A 322 12.46 -1.57 19.31
C LEU A 322 11.35 -0.53 19.22
N HIS A 323 11.71 0.75 19.19
CA HIS A 323 10.75 1.82 18.98
C HIS A 323 10.37 1.86 17.50
N ARG A 324 9.09 1.65 17.18
CA ARG A 324 8.60 1.88 15.81
C ARG A 324 8.31 3.36 15.61
N ALA A 325 9.04 3.96 14.68
CA ALA A 325 8.72 5.29 14.22
C ALA A 325 7.36 5.28 13.50
N SER A 326 6.59 6.35 13.70
CA SER A 326 5.45 6.64 12.82
C SER A 326 5.96 7.30 11.55
N VAL A 327 5.41 6.94 10.41
CA VAL A 327 5.76 7.50 9.10
C VAL A 327 4.52 8.10 8.44
N ILE A 328 4.74 9.19 7.71
CA ILE A 328 3.76 9.83 6.83
C ILE A 328 4.33 9.91 5.43
N GLN A 329 3.47 9.79 4.42
CA GLN A 329 3.79 10.18 3.05
C GLN A 329 3.36 11.63 2.84
N ILE A 330 4.24 12.45 2.28
CA ILE A 330 3.99 13.85 1.93
C ILE A 330 4.11 14.00 0.43
N PHE A 331 3.19 14.75 -0.17
CA PHE A 331 3.34 15.35 -1.50
C PHE A 331 3.53 16.86 -1.35
N LEU A 332 4.51 17.42 -2.05
CA LEU A 332 4.95 18.81 -1.93
C LEU A 332 5.14 19.44 -3.31
N GLU A 333 4.54 20.60 -3.53
CA GLU A 333 4.64 21.37 -4.77
C GLU A 333 4.91 22.84 -4.45
N ILE A 334 5.78 23.45 -5.26
CA ILE A 334 6.04 24.89 -5.23
C ILE A 334 5.25 25.55 -6.35
N VAL A 335 4.20 26.25 -5.95
CA VAL A 335 3.18 26.78 -6.86
C VAL A 335 3.64 28.06 -7.52
N ASP A 336 4.09 29.01 -6.72
CA ASP A 336 4.34 30.38 -7.18
C ASP A 336 5.30 31.13 -6.25
N VAL A 337 5.87 32.21 -6.75
CA VAL A 337 6.75 33.11 -6.00
C VAL A 337 6.39 34.56 -6.29
N LYS A 338 6.38 35.40 -5.27
CA LYS A 338 6.14 36.85 -5.37
C LYS A 338 7.33 37.62 -4.83
N ASP A 339 7.57 38.77 -5.46
CA ASP A 339 8.58 39.75 -5.05
C ASP A 339 10.02 39.21 -5.04
N ALA A 340 10.27 38.12 -5.76
CA ALA A 340 11.62 37.57 -5.93
C ALA A 340 12.44 38.44 -6.92
N PRO A 341 13.71 38.76 -6.60
CA PRO A 341 14.60 39.48 -7.51
C PRO A 341 14.98 38.58 -8.68
N MET A 342 14.37 38.78 -9.84
CA MET A 342 14.60 37.98 -11.04
C MET A 342 15.43 38.76 -12.06
N ASN A 343 16.62 38.26 -12.37
CA ASN A 343 17.42 38.71 -13.51
C ASN A 343 17.13 37.78 -14.70
N GLU A 344 17.14 38.29 -15.95
CA GLU A 344 16.80 37.50 -17.16
C GLU A 344 17.69 36.24 -17.38
N LEU A 345 18.81 36.14 -16.69
CA LEU A 345 19.80 35.05 -16.80
C LEU A 345 19.86 34.13 -15.57
N GLU A 346 18.96 34.31 -14.60
CA GLU A 346 18.92 33.54 -13.36
C GLU A 346 17.74 32.56 -13.35
N THR A 347 18.02 31.32 -12.92
CA THR A 347 16.98 30.30 -12.71
C THR A 347 16.70 30.16 -11.22
N LEU A 348 15.41 30.15 -10.86
CA LEU A 348 14.96 29.98 -9.48
C LEU A 348 14.45 28.56 -9.25
N TYR A 349 14.90 27.95 -8.15
CA TYR A 349 14.35 26.69 -7.64
C TYR A 349 14.30 26.72 -6.13
N VAL A 350 13.54 25.80 -5.55
CA VAL A 350 13.43 25.65 -4.11
C VAL A 350 14.06 24.33 -3.72
N SER A 351 15.04 24.37 -2.83
CA SER A 351 15.52 23.17 -2.14
C SER A 351 14.65 22.93 -0.92
N PHE A 352 14.24 21.69 -0.71
CA PHE A 352 13.53 21.26 0.48
C PHE A 352 14.34 20.23 1.26
N THR A 353 14.36 20.39 2.58
CA THR A 353 15.05 19.52 3.53
C THR A 353 14.22 19.33 4.78
N LYS A 354 14.36 18.20 5.47
CA LYS A 354 13.82 18.04 6.81
C LYS A 354 14.88 18.50 7.81
N ASN A 355 14.56 19.45 8.68
CA ASN A 355 15.54 20.01 9.63
C ASN A 355 16.01 18.98 10.66
N GLN A 356 15.13 18.06 11.02
CA GLN A 356 15.45 16.86 11.78
C GLN A 356 15.45 15.69 10.80
N ALA A 357 16.62 15.41 10.22
CA ALA A 357 16.78 14.25 9.37
C ALA A 357 16.31 13.01 10.14
N ASP A 358 15.55 12.16 9.46
CA ASP A 358 15.08 10.89 9.99
C ASP A 358 15.44 9.76 9.04
N MET A 359 15.12 8.54 9.44
CA MET A 359 15.42 7.32 8.66
C MET A 359 14.75 7.28 7.29
N HIS A 360 13.63 7.96 7.15
CA HIS A 360 12.81 7.99 5.94
C HIS A 360 13.21 9.15 5.02
N PHE A 361 13.77 10.23 5.58
CA PHE A 361 14.20 11.41 4.87
C PHE A 361 15.48 12.01 5.48
N SER A 362 16.61 11.79 4.80
CA SER A 362 17.94 12.21 5.26
C SER A 362 18.70 13.12 4.30
N GLY A 363 18.15 13.43 3.13
CA GLY A 363 18.79 14.30 2.15
C GLY A 363 17.98 15.54 1.79
N ASN A 364 18.30 16.11 0.64
CA ASN A 364 17.63 17.28 0.09
C ASN A 364 17.00 16.93 -1.26
N GLY A 365 15.89 17.61 -1.57
CA GLY A 365 15.33 17.61 -2.91
C GLY A 365 15.28 19.01 -3.46
N THR A 366 15.10 19.13 -4.78
CA THR A 366 14.89 20.40 -5.47
C THR A 366 13.60 20.35 -6.27
N LEU A 367 12.86 21.46 -6.23
CA LEU A 367 11.62 21.64 -6.99
C LEU A 367 11.69 22.91 -7.82
N SER A 368 11.23 22.81 -9.07
CA SER A 368 10.96 23.97 -9.91
C SER A 368 9.73 24.72 -9.40
N ILE A 369 9.67 26.02 -9.71
CA ILE A 369 8.51 26.86 -9.41
C ILE A 369 7.57 26.80 -10.62
N GLN A 370 6.33 26.34 -10.41
CA GLN A 370 5.40 26.12 -11.52
C GLN A 370 5.13 27.40 -12.31
N SER A 371 4.90 28.53 -11.64
CA SER A 371 4.62 29.82 -12.32
C SER A 371 5.75 30.35 -13.20
N LEU A 372 7.00 29.93 -12.95
CA LEU A 372 8.17 30.36 -13.72
C LEU A 372 8.49 29.41 -14.88
N THR A 373 8.41 28.12 -14.62
CA THR A 373 8.83 27.08 -15.58
C THR A 373 7.68 26.63 -16.48
N GLY A 374 6.43 26.84 -16.06
CA GLY A 374 5.26 26.21 -16.67
C GLY A 374 5.17 24.70 -16.39
N ILE A 375 6.18 24.10 -15.77
CA ILE A 375 6.28 22.66 -15.50
C ILE A 375 5.79 22.40 -14.08
N LYS A 376 4.81 21.52 -13.96
CA LYS A 376 4.31 21.05 -12.68
C LYS A 376 5.24 19.97 -12.11
N SER A 377 5.83 20.25 -10.94
CA SER A 377 6.69 19.32 -10.21
C SER A 377 6.22 19.18 -8.77
N VAL A 378 5.89 17.95 -8.38
CA VAL A 378 5.38 17.50 -7.08
C VAL A 378 6.35 16.44 -6.59
N ALA A 379 7.09 16.76 -5.53
CA ALA A 379 7.91 15.78 -4.83
C ALA A 379 7.01 14.95 -3.94
N GLY A 380 7.31 13.67 -3.80
CA GLY A 380 6.66 12.84 -2.81
C GLY A 380 7.64 11.90 -2.15
N PHE A 381 7.56 11.88 -0.83
CA PHE A 381 8.53 11.23 0.03
C PHE A 381 7.87 10.81 1.33
N GLU A 382 8.54 9.94 2.06
CA GLU A 382 8.12 9.49 3.39
C GLU A 382 9.01 10.14 4.44
N CYS A 383 8.45 10.54 5.57
CA CYS A 383 9.21 11.05 6.71
C CYS A 383 8.44 10.78 8.01
N GLU A 384 9.10 10.94 9.15
CA GLU A 384 8.41 10.95 10.45
C GLU A 384 7.52 12.20 10.59
N PRO A 385 6.38 12.13 11.32
CA PRO A 385 5.45 13.26 11.43
C PRO A 385 5.95 14.41 12.31
N ALA A 386 7.04 14.22 13.07
CA ALA A 386 7.63 15.25 13.91
C ALA A 386 8.63 16.11 13.15
N GLY A 387 8.73 17.38 13.53
CA GLY A 387 9.68 18.35 12.95
C GLY A 387 9.08 19.21 11.85
N GLU A 388 9.95 19.77 11.02
CA GLU A 388 9.59 20.73 9.98
C GLU A 388 10.34 20.46 8.67
N ILE A 389 9.68 20.79 7.56
CA ILE A 389 10.28 20.81 6.22
C ILE A 389 10.70 22.23 5.93
N ALA A 390 12.02 22.47 5.94
CA ALA A 390 12.59 23.74 5.50
C ALA A 390 12.61 23.84 3.99
N LEU A 391 12.27 25.03 3.50
CA LEU A 391 12.23 25.40 2.09
C LEU A 391 13.17 26.58 1.89
N THR A 392 14.15 26.41 1.02
CA THR A 392 15.18 27.41 0.71
C THR A 392 15.02 27.83 -0.74
N LEU A 393 14.70 29.10 -0.98
CA LEU A 393 14.67 29.66 -2.33
C LEU A 393 16.10 29.98 -2.78
N ILE A 394 16.50 29.40 -3.91
CA ILE A 394 17.85 29.52 -4.45
C ILE A 394 17.77 30.11 -5.86
N SER A 395 18.61 31.11 -6.12
CA SER A 395 18.91 31.59 -7.46
C SER A 395 20.22 30.98 -7.96
N MET A 396 20.21 30.50 -9.20
CA MET A 396 21.37 29.96 -9.88
C MET A 396 21.63 30.72 -11.17
N SER A 397 22.83 31.27 -11.24
CA SER A 397 23.33 32.01 -12.40
C SER A 397 24.00 31.06 -13.41
N ASN A 398 24.13 31.51 -14.66
CA ASN A 398 24.82 30.78 -15.73
C ASN A 398 26.30 30.44 -15.41
N SER A 399 26.91 31.10 -14.41
CA SER A 399 28.25 30.77 -13.91
C SER A 399 28.26 29.66 -12.84
N ASN A 400 27.12 28.99 -12.63
CA ASN A 400 26.87 27.99 -11.56
C ASN A 400 27.06 28.53 -10.13
N SER A 401 27.09 29.85 -9.94
CA SER A 401 27.08 30.43 -8.59
C SER A 401 25.65 30.39 -8.03
N GLN A 402 25.50 29.80 -6.84
CA GLN A 402 24.24 29.65 -6.12
C GLN A 402 24.11 30.74 -5.05
N ARG A 403 22.96 31.42 -5.02
CA ARG A 403 22.62 32.43 -4.01
C ARG A 403 21.32 32.07 -3.32
N VAL A 404 21.35 31.95 -2.00
CA VAL A 404 20.15 31.79 -1.17
C VAL A 404 19.45 33.14 -1.06
N LEU A 405 18.16 33.18 -1.40
CA LEU A 405 17.33 34.39 -1.33
C LEU A 405 16.55 34.49 -0.02
N GLY A 406 16.16 33.35 0.54
CA GLY A 406 15.48 33.27 1.82
C GLY A 406 15.01 31.85 2.14
N THR A 407 14.58 31.66 3.38
CA THR A 407 14.13 30.36 3.90
C THR A 407 12.79 30.46 4.62
N THR A 408 12.00 29.40 4.57
CA THR A 408 10.79 29.23 5.37
C THR A 408 10.64 27.78 5.75
N ALA A 409 9.66 27.44 6.59
CA ALA A 409 9.44 26.07 7.03
C ALA A 409 7.96 25.72 7.16
N ILE A 410 7.63 24.48 6.84
CA ILE A 410 6.31 23.88 7.07
C ILE A 410 6.40 23.00 8.31
N GLN A 411 5.64 23.34 9.36
CA GLN A 411 5.50 22.47 10.52
C GLN A 411 4.70 21.23 10.12
N LEU A 412 5.24 20.03 10.34
CA LEU A 412 4.54 18.80 9.97
C LEU A 412 3.27 18.56 10.80
N ASN A 413 3.20 19.17 11.98
CA ASN A 413 1.98 19.18 12.79
C ASN A 413 0.83 19.99 12.16
N ASP A 414 1.13 20.99 11.31
CA ASP A 414 0.09 21.72 10.56
C ASP A 414 -0.58 20.80 9.52
N LEU A 415 0.12 19.76 9.07
CA LEU A 415 -0.37 18.76 8.12
C LEU A 415 -1.03 17.55 8.80
N THR A 416 -0.58 17.17 9.99
CA THR A 416 -0.96 15.88 10.61
C THR A 416 -1.76 16.01 11.91
N GLY A 417 -1.76 17.18 12.53
CA GLY A 417 -2.46 17.46 13.78
C GLY A 417 -3.95 17.18 13.68
N SER A 418 -4.61 17.01 14.84
CA SER A 418 -6.04 16.64 14.93
C SER A 418 -6.95 17.55 14.13
N ASP A 419 -6.65 18.85 14.12
CA ASP A 419 -7.46 19.89 13.47
C ASP A 419 -7.08 20.13 12.00
N SER A 420 -6.11 19.37 11.47
CA SER A 420 -5.65 19.49 10.09
C SER A 420 -6.55 18.74 9.11
N ASN A 421 -6.69 19.31 7.91
CA ASN A 421 -7.36 18.69 6.76
C ASN A 421 -6.42 17.79 5.92
N LEU A 422 -5.20 17.53 6.42
CA LEU A 422 -4.15 16.79 5.70
C LEU A 422 -3.68 17.48 4.41
N LEU A 423 -3.89 18.80 4.33
CA LEU A 423 -3.60 19.65 3.16
C LEU A 423 -3.23 21.06 3.63
N ILE A 424 -2.22 21.64 2.99
CA ILE A 424 -1.86 23.04 3.06
C ILE A 424 -1.74 23.56 1.63
N ASP A 425 -2.32 24.72 1.34
CA ASP A 425 -2.05 25.52 0.13
C ASP A 425 -2.11 26.99 0.54
N LYS A 426 -0.96 27.58 0.87
CA LYS A 426 -0.87 28.96 1.38
C LYS A 426 0.41 29.65 0.96
N TRP A 427 0.42 30.97 1.12
CA TRP A 427 1.62 31.80 0.97
C TRP A 427 2.43 31.76 2.27
N PHE A 428 3.75 31.59 2.13
CA PHE A 428 4.73 31.63 3.20
C PHE A 428 5.68 32.79 2.95
N GLU A 429 5.93 33.60 3.97
CA GLU A 429 6.97 34.62 3.94
C GLU A 429 8.35 33.96 4.12
N LEU A 430 9.32 34.34 3.28
CA LEU A 430 10.70 33.91 3.40
C LEU A 430 11.47 34.84 4.34
N LYS A 431 12.15 34.25 5.32
CA LYS A 431 13.13 34.96 6.15
C LYS A 431 14.44 35.10 5.36
N SER A 432 14.93 36.33 5.22
CA SER A 432 16.18 36.67 4.54
C SER A 432 17.08 37.49 5.47
N ASP A 433 18.39 37.28 5.38
CA ASP A 433 19.39 38.05 6.14
C ASP A 433 19.65 39.45 5.53
N SER A 434 18.96 39.78 4.43
CA SER A 434 19.16 41.01 3.65
C SER A 434 17.99 41.99 3.84
N ASN A 435 18.26 43.30 3.74
CA ASN A 435 17.26 44.38 3.78
C ASN A 435 16.32 44.42 2.54
N LEU A 436 16.15 43.30 1.84
CA LEU A 436 15.27 43.19 0.68
C LEU A 436 13.80 43.21 1.12
N ALA A 437 12.91 43.56 0.18
CA ALA A 437 11.48 43.40 0.38
C ALA A 437 11.13 41.92 0.69
N PRO A 438 10.09 41.67 1.50
CA PRO A 438 9.71 40.30 1.86
C PRO A 438 9.32 39.50 0.61
N ILE A 439 9.99 38.37 0.41
CA ILE A 439 9.70 37.43 -0.68
C ILE A 439 8.66 36.43 -0.17
N PHE A 440 7.64 36.13 -0.99
CA PHE A 440 6.61 35.16 -0.63
C PHE A 440 6.63 33.94 -1.55
N LEU A 441 6.50 32.76 -0.96
CA LEU A 441 6.44 31.48 -1.66
C LEU A 441 5.07 30.84 -1.45
N ARG A 442 4.35 30.51 -2.53
CA ARG A 442 3.12 29.73 -2.44
C ARG A 442 3.45 28.25 -2.48
N VAL A 443 3.09 27.53 -1.43
CA VAL A 443 3.44 26.12 -1.27
C VAL A 443 2.17 25.31 -1.05
N ALA A 444 2.05 24.23 -1.81
CA ALA A 444 1.00 23.23 -1.64
C ALA A 444 1.61 21.93 -1.11
N ALA A 445 1.04 21.38 -0.05
CA ALA A 445 1.47 20.13 0.54
C ALA A 445 0.27 19.29 1.00
N SER A 446 0.34 17.98 0.85
CA SER A 446 -0.67 17.04 1.38
C SER A 446 0.03 15.88 2.09
N SER A 447 -0.55 15.38 3.17
CA SER A 447 0.01 14.25 3.92
C SER A 447 -0.98 13.11 4.13
N THR A 448 -0.46 11.91 4.37
CA THR A 448 -1.23 10.81 4.95
C THR A 448 -1.30 10.93 6.47
N VAL A 449 -2.27 10.27 7.10
CA VAL A 449 -2.22 10.09 8.55
C VAL A 449 -0.97 9.28 8.95
N PRO A 450 -0.40 9.53 10.14
CA PRO A 450 0.73 8.73 10.66
C PRO A 450 0.38 7.25 10.75
N VAL A 451 1.26 6.40 10.20
CA VAL A 451 1.16 4.94 10.26
C VAL A 451 2.44 4.35 10.81
N GLN A 452 2.37 3.17 11.43
CA GLN A 452 3.56 2.52 12.00
C GLN A 452 4.49 2.02 10.90
N SER A 453 5.74 2.49 10.90
CA SER A 453 6.75 2.11 9.93
C SER A 453 7.22 0.65 10.12
N PRO A 454 7.63 -0.06 9.07
CA PRO A 454 8.35 -1.33 9.21
C PRO A 454 9.66 -1.16 9.96
N ILE A 455 10.01 -2.12 10.80
CA ILE A 455 11.33 -2.21 11.44
C ILE A 455 12.32 -2.71 10.40
N VAL A 456 13.45 -2.02 10.24
CA VAL A 456 14.54 -2.40 9.34
C VAL A 456 15.77 -2.76 10.17
N LEU A 457 16.36 -3.94 9.92
CA LEU A 457 17.53 -4.44 10.62
C LEU A 457 18.59 -4.89 9.61
N GLY A 458 19.87 -4.71 9.92
CA GLY A 458 20.98 -5.23 9.13
C GLY A 458 21.64 -6.43 9.79
N MET A 459 22.12 -7.41 9.01
CA MET A 459 23.03 -8.45 9.52
C MET A 459 24.47 -8.15 9.12
N VAL A 460 25.31 -7.93 10.13
CA VAL A 460 26.74 -7.66 9.95
C VAL A 460 27.53 -8.80 10.57
N LYS A 461 28.64 -9.19 9.93
CA LYS A 461 29.57 -10.13 10.56
C LYS A 461 30.22 -9.42 11.75
N SER A 462 30.20 -10.05 12.92
CA SER A 462 30.85 -9.48 14.11
C SER A 462 32.36 -9.42 13.89
N GLU A 463 32.92 -8.22 13.75
CA GLU A 463 34.35 -7.93 13.91
C GLU A 463 34.54 -7.35 15.31
N ASP A 464 35.12 -8.13 16.24
CA ASP A 464 35.45 -7.77 17.63
C ASP A 464 34.54 -6.71 18.29
N SER A 465 33.21 -6.90 18.22
CA SER A 465 32.22 -6.03 18.86
C SER A 465 32.19 -6.24 20.38
N PHE A 466 31.78 -5.24 21.18
CA PHE A 466 31.77 -5.34 22.65
C PHE A 466 30.96 -6.55 23.17
N LEU A 467 29.84 -6.89 22.54
CA LEU A 467 29.04 -8.07 22.88
C LEU A 467 29.77 -9.37 22.52
N SER A 468 30.50 -9.41 21.40
CA SER A 468 31.34 -10.56 21.03
C SER A 468 32.54 -10.77 21.97
N SER A 469 33.05 -9.69 22.59
CA SER A 469 34.13 -9.76 23.58
C SER A 469 33.69 -10.43 24.89
N LEU A 470 32.42 -10.29 25.27
CA LEU A 470 31.80 -11.05 26.38
C LEU A 470 31.66 -12.55 26.03
N CYS A 471 31.53 -12.89 24.74
CA CYS A 471 31.41 -14.27 24.26
C CYS A 471 32.74 -15.04 24.23
N GLY A 472 33.88 -14.34 24.11
CA GLY A 472 35.22 -14.94 24.07
C GLY A 472 35.57 -15.76 25.32
N LEU A 473 34.88 -15.51 26.43
CA LEU A 473 35.08 -16.19 27.72
C LEU A 473 34.32 -17.52 27.86
N PHE A 474 33.42 -17.87 26.93
CA PHE A 474 32.51 -19.02 27.07
C PHE A 474 32.55 -20.04 25.93
N SER A 475 33.56 -19.99 25.06
CA SER A 475 33.74 -21.02 24.02
C SER A 475 34.39 -22.28 24.60
N PRO A 476 33.71 -23.44 24.66
CA PRO A 476 34.38 -24.69 24.98
C PRO A 476 35.28 -25.06 23.79
N LEU A 477 36.50 -25.53 24.09
CA LEU A 477 37.41 -26.15 23.14
C LEU A 477 36.69 -27.27 22.37
N CYS A 478 36.09 -26.96 21.22
CA CYS A 478 35.56 -27.95 20.29
C CYS A 478 36.21 -27.75 18.92
N GLY A 479 36.58 -28.88 18.31
CA GLY A 479 37.59 -29.01 17.27
C GLY A 479 37.39 -28.16 16.02
N LYS A 480 38.51 -28.03 15.29
CA LYS A 480 38.72 -27.31 14.04
C LYS A 480 37.71 -27.72 12.96
N ASP A 481 36.58 -27.01 12.87
CA ASP A 481 35.79 -26.88 11.65
C ASP A 481 35.70 -25.40 11.29
N ARG A 482 36.36 -25.01 10.20
CA ARG A 482 36.65 -23.60 9.89
C ARG A 482 35.44 -22.76 9.42
N ASN A 483 34.23 -23.34 9.35
CA ASN A 483 33.09 -22.69 8.69
C ASN A 483 31.83 -22.43 9.56
N ALA A 484 31.85 -22.64 10.89
CA ALA A 484 30.62 -22.60 11.71
C ALA A 484 30.69 -21.82 13.06
N ASN A 485 31.65 -20.91 13.27
CA ASN A 485 31.89 -20.32 14.60
C ASN A 485 31.74 -18.79 14.72
N TYR A 486 31.19 -18.09 13.72
CA TYR A 486 31.12 -16.61 13.77
C TYR A 486 29.78 -16.11 14.30
N TRP A 487 29.82 -15.08 15.16
CA TRP A 487 28.65 -14.32 15.57
C TRP A 487 28.22 -13.37 14.44
N THR A 488 26.91 -13.24 14.27
CA THR A 488 26.28 -12.26 13.38
C THR A 488 25.59 -11.22 14.24
N ASP A 489 26.00 -9.97 14.10
CA ASP A 489 25.40 -8.85 14.81
C ASP A 489 24.21 -8.32 14.01
N ILE A 490 23.07 -8.23 14.68
CA ILE A 490 21.84 -7.62 14.17
C ILE A 490 21.85 -6.17 14.63
N VAL A 491 21.96 -5.27 13.67
CA VAL A 491 21.99 -3.83 13.90
C VAL A 491 20.65 -3.22 13.54
N ASP A 492 20.23 -2.23 14.29
CA ASP A 492 19.15 -1.34 13.86
C ASP A 492 19.62 -0.39 12.75
N ASP A 493 18.68 0.41 12.25
CA ASP A 493 18.91 1.50 11.30
C ASP A 493 19.96 2.53 11.76
N CYS A 494 20.13 2.72 13.06
CA CYS A 494 21.15 3.59 13.66
C CYS A 494 22.53 2.92 13.76
N GLY A 495 22.66 1.67 13.33
CA GLY A 495 23.90 0.88 13.43
C GLY A 495 24.17 0.37 14.85
N LYS A 496 23.22 0.50 15.77
CA LYS A 496 23.35 -0.02 17.13
C LYS A 496 23.02 -1.51 17.13
N VAL A 497 23.90 -2.30 17.76
CA VAL A 497 23.69 -3.75 17.89
C VAL A 497 22.51 -4.01 18.82
N VAL A 498 21.45 -4.59 18.26
CA VAL A 498 20.22 -4.98 18.96
C VAL A 498 20.40 -6.38 19.57
N GLN A 499 20.99 -7.29 18.79
CA GLN A 499 21.18 -8.68 19.18
C GLN A 499 22.34 -9.32 18.40
N SER A 500 23.12 -10.18 19.04
CA SER A 500 24.11 -11.03 18.37
C SER A 500 23.60 -12.46 18.32
N ILE A 501 23.74 -13.13 17.18
CA ILE A 501 23.24 -14.49 16.97
C ILE A 501 24.34 -15.41 16.43
N GLN A 502 24.33 -16.65 16.89
CA GLN A 502 25.23 -17.70 16.43
C GLN A 502 24.44 -18.99 16.19
N MET A 503 24.71 -19.64 15.06
CA MET A 503 24.25 -21.01 14.79
C MET A 503 25.41 -21.97 15.06
N ARG A 504 25.20 -22.99 15.89
CA ARG A 504 26.22 -23.95 16.31
C ARG A 504 25.68 -25.37 16.38
N HIS A 505 26.56 -26.37 16.45
CA HIS A 505 26.17 -27.75 16.74
C HIS A 505 25.83 -27.90 18.23
N ALA A 506 24.77 -28.64 18.55
CA ALA A 506 24.44 -28.92 19.95
C ALA A 506 25.42 -29.95 20.55
N ASN A 507 25.74 -29.80 21.84
CA ASN A 507 26.70 -30.68 22.52
C ASN A 507 26.18 -32.12 22.61
N LYS A 508 26.91 -33.06 21.99
CA LYS A 508 26.61 -34.51 21.97
C LYS A 508 26.79 -35.14 23.36
N GLN A 509 25.76 -35.14 24.20
CA GLN A 509 25.63 -36.11 25.31
C GLN A 509 24.25 -36.78 25.27
N LYS A 510 24.24 -38.06 24.84
CA LYS A 510 23.13 -39.03 24.69
C LYS A 510 22.19 -38.84 23.47
N SER A 511 21.62 -39.95 23.00
CA SER A 511 21.15 -40.20 21.62
C SER A 511 19.78 -39.59 21.26
N MET A 512 19.45 -38.41 21.78
CA MET A 512 18.17 -37.73 21.51
C MET A 512 18.33 -36.19 21.50
N VAL A 513 19.52 -35.70 21.15
CA VAL A 513 19.90 -34.27 21.21
C VAL A 513 19.72 -33.63 19.82
N PRO A 514 19.23 -32.37 19.74
CA PRO A 514 19.16 -31.61 18.48
C PRO A 514 20.53 -31.55 17.77
N GLU A 515 20.53 -31.49 16.44
CA GLU A 515 21.76 -31.46 15.64
C GLU A 515 22.38 -30.05 15.59
N PHE A 516 21.51 -29.04 15.58
CA PHE A 516 21.87 -27.63 15.51
C PHE A 516 21.08 -26.82 16.54
N GLU A 517 21.69 -25.73 17.01
CA GLU A 517 21.09 -24.74 17.90
C GLU A 517 21.40 -23.34 17.37
N VAL A 518 20.40 -22.46 17.35
CA VAL A 518 20.56 -21.01 17.15
C VAL A 518 20.47 -20.34 18.50
N VAL A 519 21.50 -19.58 18.86
CA VAL A 519 21.67 -18.92 20.16
C VAL A 519 21.74 -17.42 19.95
N GLY A 520 21.05 -16.67 20.81
CA GLY A 520 21.06 -15.22 20.84
C GLY A 520 21.69 -14.66 22.11
N ILE A 521 22.29 -13.48 22.00
CA ILE A 521 22.74 -12.64 23.12
C ILE A 521 22.23 -11.23 22.86
N THR A 522 21.71 -10.57 23.89
CA THR A 522 21.27 -9.17 23.84
C THR A 522 22.04 -8.37 24.88
N ALA A 523 22.04 -7.04 24.75
CA ALA A 523 22.66 -6.17 25.76
C ALA A 523 22.04 -6.33 27.17
N GLN A 524 20.81 -6.85 27.25
CA GLN A 524 20.07 -7.07 28.50
C GLN A 524 20.33 -8.46 29.11
N SER A 525 20.84 -9.41 28.32
CA SER A 525 21.10 -10.79 28.73
C SER A 525 22.59 -11.10 28.61
N GLU A 526 23.31 -11.05 29.73
CA GLU A 526 24.75 -11.38 29.79
C GLU A 526 25.06 -12.85 29.41
N LYS A 527 24.06 -13.73 29.41
CA LYS A 527 24.20 -15.15 29.04
C LYS A 527 23.55 -15.46 27.69
N PRO A 528 24.18 -16.30 26.86
CA PRO A 528 23.56 -16.81 25.64
C PRO A 528 22.32 -17.66 25.96
N PHE A 529 21.24 -17.44 25.21
CA PHE A 529 20.00 -18.21 25.33
C PHE A 529 19.60 -18.82 23.98
N ALA A 530 19.04 -20.03 24.01
CA ALA A 530 18.63 -20.76 22.82
C ALA A 530 17.36 -20.12 22.22
N LEU A 531 17.44 -19.74 20.95
CA LEU A 531 16.32 -19.19 20.16
C LEU A 531 15.55 -20.30 19.43
N ALA A 532 16.29 -21.23 18.83
CA ALA A 532 15.72 -22.38 18.13
C ALA A 532 16.67 -23.58 18.14
N VAL A 533 16.11 -24.79 18.12
CA VAL A 533 16.86 -26.05 17.99
C VAL A 533 16.36 -26.84 16.79
N GLY A 534 17.25 -27.51 16.06
CA GLY A 534 16.91 -28.20 14.82
C GLY A 534 17.54 -29.57 14.69
N SER A 535 16.85 -30.47 14.00
CA SER A 535 17.36 -31.79 13.57
C SER A 535 16.86 -32.07 12.16
N GLY A 536 17.80 -32.25 11.21
CA GLY A 536 17.47 -32.31 9.78
C GLY A 536 16.72 -31.06 9.30
N ASN A 537 15.56 -31.25 8.66
CA ASN A 537 14.70 -30.17 8.12
C ASN A 537 13.69 -29.59 9.12
N LYS A 538 13.73 -30.03 10.38
CA LYS A 538 12.77 -29.64 11.41
C LYS A 538 13.43 -28.72 12.44
N TRP A 539 12.81 -27.56 12.68
CA TRP A 539 13.25 -26.59 13.69
C TRP A 539 12.14 -26.30 14.69
N PHE A 540 12.51 -26.12 15.96
CA PHE A 540 11.61 -25.81 17.08
C PHE A 540 12.08 -24.51 17.73
N PHE A 541 11.15 -23.56 17.87
CA PHE A 541 11.41 -22.27 18.50
C PHE A 541 11.21 -22.38 20.01
N ASN A 542 12.06 -21.69 20.77
CA ASN A 542 11.92 -21.61 22.21
C ASN A 542 10.81 -20.60 22.60
N GLU A 543 10.21 -20.74 23.78
CA GLU A 543 9.12 -19.87 24.27
C GLU A 543 9.50 -18.39 24.30
N ILE A 544 10.81 -18.10 24.45
CA ILE A 544 11.40 -16.76 24.43
C ILE A 544 11.17 -16.03 23.08
N CYS A 545 10.95 -16.77 21.99
CA CYS A 545 10.70 -16.20 20.67
C CYS A 545 9.26 -15.70 20.47
N ASN A 546 8.40 -15.71 21.50
CA ASN A 546 6.96 -15.42 21.40
C ASN A 546 6.26 -16.24 20.29
N PHE A 547 6.79 -17.44 20.01
CA PHE A 547 6.28 -18.33 18.97
C PHE A 547 6.53 -19.78 19.38
N SER A 548 5.47 -20.49 19.76
CA SER A 548 5.51 -21.95 19.96
C SER A 548 5.16 -22.64 18.65
N GLY A 549 6.14 -22.85 17.78
CA GLY A 549 5.89 -23.52 16.52
C GLY A 549 7.04 -24.33 15.98
N LYS A 550 6.68 -25.27 15.13
CA LYS A 550 7.60 -26.12 14.39
C LYS A 550 7.72 -25.60 12.97
N ILE A 551 8.94 -25.56 12.46
CA ILE A 551 9.23 -25.33 11.05
C ILE A 551 9.57 -26.65 10.40
N GLU A 552 8.97 -26.88 9.24
CA GLU A 552 9.35 -27.96 8.36
C GLU A 552 9.78 -27.34 7.03
N MET A 553 11.08 -27.37 6.78
CA MET A 553 11.67 -26.96 5.50
C MET A 553 11.34 -28.06 4.48
N LYS A 554 10.61 -27.73 3.42
CA LYS A 554 10.26 -28.70 2.37
C LYS A 554 11.42 -28.84 1.36
N GLU A 555 11.61 -30.05 0.84
CA GLU A 555 12.59 -30.36 -0.22
C GLU A 555 11.93 -30.50 -1.61
N ASN A 556 10.59 -30.50 -1.70
CA ASN A 556 9.88 -30.77 -2.96
C ASN A 556 9.70 -29.52 -3.83
N GLU A 557 9.93 -29.68 -5.14
CA GLU A 557 9.73 -28.69 -6.20
C GLU A 557 8.26 -28.28 -6.43
N ASP A 558 7.29 -29.07 -5.93
CA ASP A 558 5.85 -28.88 -6.20
C ASP A 558 5.16 -27.81 -5.32
N CYS A 559 5.87 -27.19 -4.37
CA CYS A 559 5.30 -26.18 -3.47
C CYS A 559 5.94 -24.80 -3.71
N ASN A 560 5.14 -23.77 -4.03
CA ASN A 560 5.59 -22.39 -4.24
C ASN A 560 6.20 -21.68 -3.00
N TYR A 561 6.41 -22.39 -1.88
CA TYR A 561 6.92 -21.82 -0.63
C TYR A 561 8.03 -22.70 -0.03
N LEU A 562 9.06 -22.05 0.54
CA LEU A 562 10.27 -22.68 1.10
C LEU A 562 9.99 -23.46 2.40
N CYS A 563 9.21 -22.86 3.29
CA CYS A 563 8.81 -23.50 4.53
C CYS A 563 7.50 -22.95 5.07
N GLU A 564 6.89 -23.75 5.94
CA GLU A 564 5.66 -23.41 6.64
C GLU A 564 5.92 -23.48 8.14
N LEU A 565 5.58 -22.39 8.80
CA LEU A 565 5.58 -22.25 10.24
C LEU A 565 4.16 -22.50 10.73
N LYS A 566 4.01 -23.53 11.56
CA LYS A 566 2.75 -23.87 12.22
C LYS A 566 2.89 -23.68 13.73
N GLY A 567 2.06 -22.81 14.29
CA GLY A 567 1.92 -22.50 15.71
C GLY A 567 0.65 -21.67 15.90
N ASP A 568 0.68 -20.67 16.79
CA ASP A 568 -0.43 -19.70 16.96
C ASP A 568 -0.71 -18.86 15.70
N HIS A 569 0.23 -18.88 14.77
CA HIS A 569 0.14 -18.25 13.46
C HIS A 569 0.53 -19.25 12.38
N VAL A 570 -0.15 -19.17 11.23
CA VAL A 570 0.23 -19.89 10.01
C VAL A 570 1.02 -18.92 9.14
N ILE A 571 2.32 -19.16 8.99
CA ILE A 571 3.20 -18.33 8.16
C ILE A 571 3.86 -19.21 7.12
N LYS A 572 3.90 -18.76 5.86
CA LYS A 572 4.62 -19.42 4.78
C LYS A 572 5.68 -18.46 4.22
N LEU A 573 6.85 -19.00 3.92
CA LEU A 573 7.97 -18.23 3.35
C LEU A 573 8.04 -18.47 1.84
N TYR A 574 8.00 -17.41 1.06
CA TYR A 574 8.03 -17.45 -0.39
C TYR A 574 9.34 -16.87 -0.91
N LEU A 575 9.93 -17.50 -1.92
CA LEU A 575 11.09 -16.94 -2.63
C LEU A 575 10.65 -15.74 -3.48
N GLY A 576 11.49 -14.72 -3.53
CA GLY A 576 11.23 -13.46 -4.20
C GLY A 576 10.41 -12.47 -3.38
N LYS A 577 10.24 -11.27 -3.94
CA LYS A 577 9.31 -10.25 -3.45
C LYS A 577 7.88 -10.67 -3.79
N ARG A 578 7.00 -10.71 -2.79
CA ARG A 578 5.58 -11.07 -2.92
C ARG A 578 4.69 -10.04 -2.21
N MET A 579 3.43 -9.96 -2.62
CA MET A 579 2.43 -9.06 -2.03
C MET A 579 2.92 -7.60 -2.06
N GLU A 580 2.77 -6.85 -0.96
CA GLU A 580 3.16 -5.42 -0.88
C GLU A 580 4.64 -5.11 -1.17
N TYR A 581 5.52 -6.11 -1.16
CA TYR A 581 6.93 -5.96 -1.53
C TYR A 581 7.18 -6.13 -3.04
N GLU A 582 6.19 -6.55 -3.83
CA GLU A 582 6.29 -6.65 -5.29
C GLU A 582 6.67 -5.30 -5.92
N ALA A 583 7.51 -5.36 -6.95
CA ALA A 583 7.90 -4.17 -7.68
C ALA A 583 6.67 -3.57 -8.38
N LYS A 584 6.44 -2.28 -8.16
CA LYS A 584 5.28 -1.55 -8.72
C LYS A 584 5.46 -1.14 -10.17
N CYS A 585 6.67 -1.24 -10.72
CA CYS A 585 7.02 -0.84 -12.08
C CYS A 585 7.82 -1.96 -12.78
N CYS A 586 7.52 -2.12 -14.07
CA CYS A 586 8.15 -3.02 -15.06
C CYS A 586 7.64 -4.48 -15.10
N LYS A 587 7.46 -4.97 -16.34
CA LYS A 587 7.02 -6.31 -16.76
C LYS A 587 7.95 -7.46 -16.34
N MET A 588 8.92 -7.19 -15.47
CA MET A 588 9.74 -8.21 -14.85
C MET A 588 9.13 -8.48 -13.48
N HIS A 589 8.25 -9.48 -13.41
CA HIS A 589 8.13 -10.26 -12.19
C HIS A 589 9.49 -10.93 -12.00
N SER A 590 10.50 -10.19 -11.54
CA SER A 590 11.81 -10.79 -11.34
C SER A 590 11.62 -11.79 -10.23
N GLU A 591 11.80 -13.05 -10.60
CA GLU A 591 12.17 -14.16 -9.75
C GLU A 591 13.51 -13.83 -9.08
N ASP A 592 13.52 -12.75 -8.31
CA ASP A 592 14.71 -12.21 -7.66
C ASP A 592 14.97 -13.13 -6.47
N SER A 593 15.66 -14.23 -6.78
CA SER A 593 15.99 -15.32 -5.87
C SER A 593 16.81 -14.88 -4.66
N SER A 594 17.26 -13.62 -4.65
CA SER A 594 17.90 -12.92 -3.53
C SER A 594 16.94 -12.55 -2.40
N PHE A 595 15.63 -12.54 -2.63
CA PHE A 595 14.64 -12.14 -1.62
C PHE A 595 13.85 -13.32 -1.05
N VAL A 596 13.43 -13.21 0.22
CA VAL A 596 12.45 -14.11 0.84
C VAL A 596 11.37 -13.28 1.53
N THR A 597 10.10 -13.53 1.19
CA THR A 597 8.94 -12.87 1.79
C THR A 597 8.24 -13.79 2.78
N ALA A 598 8.01 -13.33 4.01
CA ALA A 598 7.18 -14.02 5.00
C ALA A 598 5.72 -13.57 4.91
N VAL A 599 4.81 -14.52 4.72
CA VAL A 599 3.38 -14.25 4.55
C VAL A 599 2.57 -14.95 5.64
N GLN A 600 1.82 -14.17 6.41
CA GLN A 600 0.93 -14.63 7.47
C GLN A 600 -0.49 -14.86 6.93
N PHE A 601 -1.11 -15.96 7.33
CA PHE A 601 -2.51 -16.28 7.07
C PHE A 601 -3.33 -16.15 8.35
N SER A 602 -4.53 -15.59 8.23
CA SER A 602 -5.48 -15.42 9.34
C SER A 602 -6.91 -15.29 8.79
N ASN A 603 -7.92 -15.33 9.66
CA ASN A 603 -9.31 -15.07 9.25
C ASN A 603 -9.50 -13.70 8.59
N ASN A 604 -8.69 -12.70 8.97
CA ASN A 604 -8.71 -11.37 8.35
C ASN A 604 -7.90 -11.28 7.05
N HIS A 605 -7.00 -12.23 6.81
CA HIS A 605 -6.13 -12.29 5.63
C HIS A 605 -5.99 -13.73 5.11
N PRO A 606 -7.08 -14.35 4.61
CA PRO A 606 -7.07 -15.75 4.20
C PRO A 606 -6.26 -16.02 2.93
N TYR A 607 -5.95 -14.97 2.16
CA TYR A 607 -5.08 -14.99 0.98
C TYR A 607 -3.63 -14.58 1.29
N GLY A 608 -3.34 -14.30 2.55
CA GLY A 608 -2.02 -13.91 3.03
C GLY A 608 -1.84 -12.40 3.21
N LYS A 609 -1.02 -12.03 4.19
CA LYS A 609 -0.48 -10.68 4.40
C LYS A 609 1.02 -10.78 4.58
N ALA A 610 1.79 -10.02 3.81
CA ALA A 610 3.23 -9.96 4.01
C ALA A 610 3.55 -9.27 5.35
N ILE A 611 4.39 -9.90 6.15
CA ILE A 611 4.76 -9.42 7.48
C ILE A 611 6.26 -9.19 7.63
N ALA A 612 7.08 -9.75 6.73
CA ALA A 612 8.51 -9.52 6.71
C ALA A 612 9.13 -9.80 5.33
N LEU A 613 10.30 -9.21 5.09
CA LEU A 613 11.14 -9.41 3.92
C LEU A 613 12.60 -9.60 4.35
N LEU A 614 13.32 -10.49 3.68
CA LEU A 614 14.76 -10.70 3.80
C LEU A 614 15.37 -10.44 2.44
N ASP A 615 16.30 -9.50 2.39
CA ASP A 615 17.25 -9.33 1.29
C ASP A 615 18.51 -10.11 1.66
N MET A 616 18.75 -11.24 0.99
CA MET A 616 19.91 -12.09 1.27
C MET A 616 21.22 -11.51 0.74
N GLU A 617 21.17 -10.67 -0.29
CA GLU A 617 22.35 -10.04 -0.89
C GLU A 617 22.84 -8.88 -0.02
N SER A 618 21.93 -7.95 0.29
CA SER A 618 22.22 -6.79 1.15
C SER A 618 22.22 -7.14 2.64
N LYS A 619 21.72 -8.33 3.01
CA LYS A 619 21.54 -8.81 4.39
C LYS A 619 20.67 -7.90 5.25
N ILE A 620 19.61 -7.37 4.64
CA ILE A 620 18.64 -6.48 5.29
C ILE A 620 17.39 -7.28 5.60
N LEU A 621 16.89 -7.14 6.83
CA LEU A 621 15.59 -7.66 7.25
C LEU A 621 14.62 -6.48 7.38
N LYS A 622 13.40 -6.65 6.87
CA LYS A 622 12.28 -5.75 7.13
C LYS A 622 11.17 -6.52 7.82
N VAL A 623 10.54 -5.94 8.85
CA VAL A 623 9.48 -6.58 9.63
C VAL A 623 8.37 -5.58 9.97
N ASN A 624 7.13 -5.93 9.64
CA ASN A 624 5.96 -5.08 9.87
C ASN A 624 5.27 -5.34 11.23
N SER A 625 5.64 -6.42 11.92
CA SER A 625 5.00 -6.91 13.14
C SER A 625 6.02 -7.13 14.26
N GLU A 626 5.90 -6.40 15.38
CA GLU A 626 6.88 -6.44 16.48
C GLU A 626 7.09 -7.83 17.06
N TRP A 627 5.99 -8.57 17.29
CA TRP A 627 6.05 -9.94 17.82
C TRP A 627 6.86 -10.89 16.93
N PHE A 628 6.96 -10.60 15.63
CA PHE A 628 7.62 -11.44 14.65
C PHE A 628 9.09 -11.06 14.42
N VAL A 629 9.60 -10.00 15.06
CA VAL A 629 11.00 -9.57 14.88
C VAL A 629 11.98 -10.69 15.26
N LEU A 630 11.89 -11.21 16.49
CA LEU A 630 12.82 -12.23 16.97
C LEU A 630 12.68 -13.57 16.21
N PRO A 631 11.46 -14.06 15.91
CA PRO A 631 11.26 -15.17 14.98
C PRO A 631 11.91 -14.93 13.61
N TRP A 632 11.74 -13.74 13.04
CA TRP A 632 12.24 -13.42 11.71
C TRP A 632 13.76 -13.35 11.64
N ILE A 633 14.39 -12.78 12.65
CA ILE A 633 15.85 -12.77 12.76
C ILE A 633 16.38 -14.21 12.79
N THR A 634 15.82 -15.05 13.67
CA THR A 634 16.23 -16.46 13.83
C THR A 634 16.04 -17.25 12.53
N LEU A 635 14.88 -17.10 11.89
CA LEU A 635 14.56 -17.67 10.59
C LEU A 635 15.56 -17.27 9.51
N SER A 636 15.84 -15.98 9.43
CA SER A 636 16.74 -15.43 8.42
C SER A 636 18.15 -16.01 8.58
N SER A 637 18.63 -16.21 9.81
CA SER A 637 19.91 -16.90 10.06
C SER A 637 19.90 -18.35 9.57
N ILE A 638 18.81 -19.09 9.79
CA ILE A 638 18.65 -20.48 9.33
C ILE A 638 18.65 -20.52 7.79
N ILE A 639 17.87 -19.63 7.14
CA ILE A 639 17.74 -19.52 5.69
C ILE A 639 19.10 -19.20 5.05
N MET A 640 19.80 -18.20 5.57
CA MET A 640 21.11 -17.77 5.07
C MET A 640 22.16 -18.89 5.19
N ASN A 641 22.14 -19.69 6.26
CA ASN A 641 23.05 -20.82 6.41
C ASN A 641 22.68 -22.01 5.51
N LYS A 642 21.38 -22.27 5.25
CA LYS A 642 20.94 -23.39 4.40
C LYS A 642 21.14 -23.07 2.91
N LEU A 643 20.57 -21.97 2.42
CA LEU A 643 20.68 -21.55 1.00
C LEU A 643 22.09 -21.06 0.64
N GLY A 644 22.81 -20.45 1.58
CA GLY A 644 24.21 -20.05 1.37
C GLY A 644 25.16 -21.23 1.11
N ARG A 645 24.81 -22.45 1.55
CA ARG A 645 25.56 -23.67 1.21
C ARG A 645 25.27 -24.14 -0.22
N GLU A 646 24.04 -24.04 -0.68
CA GLU A 646 23.62 -24.43 -2.03
C GLU A 646 24.22 -23.51 -3.11
N ILE A 647 24.22 -22.20 -2.88
CA ILE A 647 24.84 -21.21 -3.79
C ILE A 647 26.35 -21.46 -3.93
N ASN A 648 27.04 -21.78 -2.83
CA ASN A 648 28.47 -22.12 -2.85
C ASN A 648 28.76 -23.47 -3.55
N THR A 649 27.86 -24.46 -3.46
CA THR A 649 28.00 -25.72 -4.20
C THR A 649 27.77 -25.56 -5.71
N HIS A 650 26.89 -24.65 -6.14
CA HIS A 650 26.71 -24.33 -7.56
C HIS A 650 27.85 -23.50 -8.14
N ALA A 651 28.42 -22.56 -7.36
CA ALA A 651 29.64 -21.84 -7.74
C ALA A 651 30.85 -22.78 -7.86
N SER A 652 30.96 -23.79 -6.99
CA SER A 652 32.03 -24.80 -7.03
C SER A 652 31.92 -25.75 -8.24
N LYS A 653 30.72 -26.00 -8.76
CA LYS A 653 30.52 -26.77 -10.00
C LYS A 653 30.81 -25.98 -11.28
N LYS A 654 30.71 -24.64 -11.26
CA LYS A 654 31.15 -23.80 -12.38
C LYS A 654 32.67 -23.58 -12.42
N GLN A 655 33.38 -23.76 -11.31
CA GLN A 655 34.85 -23.61 -11.26
C GLN A 655 35.65 -24.86 -11.69
N THR A 656 35.02 -25.99 -11.99
CA THR A 656 35.71 -27.19 -12.54
C THR A 656 35.83 -27.20 -14.06
N VAL A 657 35.30 -26.18 -14.77
CA VAL A 657 35.48 -26.01 -16.23
C VAL A 657 36.04 -24.63 -16.54
N THR A 658 37.22 -24.31 -16.01
CA THR A 658 38.18 -23.35 -16.59
C THR A 658 39.46 -23.39 -15.76
N LYS A 659 40.27 -24.44 -15.94
CA LYS A 659 41.71 -24.34 -15.70
C LYS A 659 42.35 -24.21 -17.08
N ASP A 660 42.58 -22.97 -17.51
CA ASP A 660 43.81 -22.61 -18.20
C ASP A 660 43.93 -21.08 -18.33
N THR A 661 45.17 -20.62 -18.24
CA THR A 661 45.70 -19.25 -18.41
C THR A 661 45.66 -18.32 -17.17
N GLY A 662 46.72 -18.41 -16.35
CA GLY A 662 47.84 -17.47 -16.45
C GLY A 662 47.70 -16.03 -15.94
N ASN A 663 48.15 -15.84 -14.68
CA ASN A 663 49.05 -14.79 -14.17
C ASN A 663 48.70 -13.28 -14.08
N ASN A 664 49.11 -12.76 -12.91
CA ASN A 664 49.49 -11.40 -12.51
C ASN A 664 48.38 -10.37 -12.26
N PHE A 665 48.16 -10.00 -10.99
CA PHE A 665 48.71 -8.76 -10.43
C PHE A 665 48.59 -8.76 -8.89
N ASN A 666 49.63 -8.29 -8.23
CA ASN A 666 49.80 -8.22 -6.79
C ASN A 666 49.76 -6.75 -6.35
N LYS A 667 49.25 -6.49 -5.14
CA LYS A 667 49.30 -5.26 -4.32
C LYS A 667 48.33 -4.09 -4.64
N THR A 668 47.42 -3.82 -3.72
CA THR A 668 47.45 -2.66 -2.78
C THR A 668 46.22 -2.71 -1.85
N GLY A 669 46.43 -2.40 -0.57
CA GLY A 669 45.40 -2.42 0.46
C GLY A 669 44.77 -1.06 0.73
N ARG A 670 43.71 -1.09 1.54
CA ARG A 670 42.94 0.01 2.16
C ARG A 670 42.01 0.81 1.24
N MET A 671 40.72 0.45 1.27
CA MET A 671 39.58 1.38 1.34
C MET A 671 38.30 0.53 1.50
N TRP A 672 37.69 0.60 2.69
CA TRP A 672 36.37 0.01 2.95
C TRP A 672 35.35 1.15 2.96
N PHE A 673 34.13 0.84 2.48
CA PHE A 673 32.99 1.73 2.18
C PHE A 673 33.06 2.49 0.84
N GLN A 674 32.61 1.82 -0.23
CA GLN A 674 31.85 2.40 -1.37
C GLN A 674 31.77 1.35 -2.49
N VAL A 675 30.69 0.57 -2.56
CA VAL A 675 30.19 -0.01 -3.82
C VAL A 675 28.67 -0.23 -3.69
N LEU A 676 27.89 0.74 -4.16
CA LEU A 676 26.56 0.52 -4.72
C LEU A 676 26.53 1.36 -6.01
N ALA A 677 26.79 0.71 -7.13
CA ALA A 677 26.67 1.29 -8.46
C ALA A 677 26.39 0.15 -9.46
N GLY A 678 25.15 -0.34 -9.44
CA GLY A 678 24.59 -1.00 -10.62
C GLY A 678 24.21 0.10 -11.60
N LYS A 679 24.85 0.11 -12.78
CA LYS A 679 24.51 1.00 -13.88
C LYS A 679 23.02 0.86 -14.22
N SER A 680 22.24 1.92 -14.00
CA SER A 680 20.93 2.08 -14.64
C SER A 680 21.07 3.11 -15.76
N ASP A 681 20.75 2.69 -16.98
CA ASP A 681 20.69 3.56 -18.13
C ASP A 681 19.60 4.63 -17.99
N ASN A 682 19.91 5.81 -18.53
CA ASN A 682 19.13 7.04 -18.68
C ASN A 682 17.60 6.94 -18.54
N CYS A 683 17.06 7.64 -17.53
CA CYS A 683 15.67 8.11 -17.51
C CYS A 683 15.64 9.50 -16.84
N SER A 684 16.02 10.53 -17.59
CA SER A 684 15.82 11.93 -17.23
C SER A 684 14.89 12.55 -18.27
N ASP A 685 13.59 12.47 -18.00
CA ASP A 685 12.53 13.38 -18.45
C ASP A 685 11.17 12.74 -18.11
N TYR A 686 10.66 12.96 -16.90
CA TYR A 686 9.28 12.60 -16.55
C TYR A 686 8.63 13.73 -15.74
N SER A 687 7.83 14.53 -16.44
CA SER A 687 6.80 15.38 -15.85
C SER A 687 5.66 14.50 -15.32
N ILE A 688 5.12 14.88 -14.16
CA ILE A 688 4.17 14.09 -13.37
C ILE A 688 2.86 13.91 -14.11
N ILE A 689 2.60 12.69 -14.58
CA ILE A 689 1.24 12.28 -14.95
C ILE A 689 0.90 10.82 -14.50
N ASP A 690 1.88 9.95 -14.20
CA ASP A 690 1.61 8.52 -13.94
C ASP A 690 1.57 8.07 -12.46
N GLY A 691 1.53 8.98 -11.48
CA GLY A 691 1.77 8.55 -10.09
C GLY A 691 3.20 8.03 -9.86
N LEU A 692 4.09 8.19 -10.85
CA LEU A 692 5.52 8.40 -10.63
C LEU A 692 5.70 9.81 -10.08
N VAL A 693 5.35 9.93 -8.81
CA VAL A 693 6.09 10.78 -7.90
C VAL A 693 7.57 10.49 -8.15
N CYS A 694 8.38 11.51 -8.47
CA CYS A 694 9.82 11.38 -8.31
C CYS A 694 10.08 11.12 -6.83
N TYR A 695 10.17 9.85 -6.44
CA TYR A 695 10.72 9.46 -5.16
C TYR A 695 12.17 9.91 -5.21
N VAL A 696 12.47 11.02 -4.53
CA VAL A 696 13.85 11.43 -4.29
C VAL A 696 14.42 10.41 -3.31
N GLY A 697 14.90 9.29 -3.84
CA GLY A 697 15.85 8.44 -3.12
C GLY A 697 17.16 9.21 -3.07
N CYS A 698 17.56 9.63 -1.87
CA CYS A 698 18.80 10.38 -1.66
C CYS A 698 20.02 9.50 -1.92
N TYR A 699 20.43 9.33 -3.18
CA TYR A 699 21.81 9.03 -3.58
C TYR A 699 22.02 9.54 -5.01
N ASP A 700 22.54 10.76 -5.11
CA ASP A 700 23.60 11.20 -6.03
C ASP A 700 23.47 12.69 -6.37
N SER A 701 24.43 13.45 -5.87
CA SER A 701 24.79 14.76 -6.41
C SER A 701 26.15 14.62 -7.08
N LEU A 702 26.22 14.58 -8.42
CA LEU A 702 27.46 14.85 -9.16
C LEU A 702 27.15 15.37 -10.59
N SER A 703 27.96 16.34 -10.99
CA SER A 703 27.80 17.30 -12.09
C SER A 703 27.46 16.76 -13.49
N CYS A 704 26.57 17.46 -14.19
CA CYS A 704 26.42 17.39 -15.65
C CYS A 704 27.69 17.92 -16.38
N LYS A 705 28.23 17.13 -17.31
CA LYS A 705 28.99 17.65 -18.47
C LYS A 705 28.12 17.48 -19.71
N SER A 706 27.74 18.60 -20.32
CA SER A 706 27.03 18.69 -21.59
C SER A 706 27.91 18.23 -22.75
N GLY A 707 27.46 17.22 -23.50
CA GLY A 707 28.02 16.86 -24.81
C GLY A 707 27.21 17.50 -25.93
N ASN A 708 27.87 18.35 -26.73
CA ASN A 708 27.34 18.99 -27.92
C ASN A 708 26.91 17.97 -28.97
N HIS A 709 25.66 18.06 -29.46
CA HIS A 709 25.29 17.54 -30.78
C HIS A 709 24.85 18.71 -31.69
N ILE A 710 25.68 18.96 -32.70
CA ILE A 710 25.41 19.83 -33.84
C ILE A 710 24.51 19.06 -34.82
N PRO A 711 23.42 19.64 -35.35
CA PRO A 711 22.69 19.04 -36.45
C PRO A 711 23.33 19.42 -37.79
N THR A 712 23.68 18.42 -38.60
CA THR A 712 23.95 18.62 -40.03
C THR A 712 22.67 18.44 -40.83
N VAL A 713 22.28 19.56 -41.47
CA VAL A 713 21.46 19.80 -42.67
C VAL A 713 20.44 18.75 -43.09
#